data_AF-A0A8H9WNX7-F1
#
_entry.id   AF-A0A8H9WNX7-F1
#
_cell.length_a   1.000
_cell.length_b   1.000
_cell.length_c   1.000
_cell.angle_alpha   90.00
_cell.angle_beta   90.00
_cell.angle_gamma   90.00
#
_symmetry.space_group_name_H-M   'P 1'
#
loop_
_entity.id
_entity.type
_entity.pdbx_description
1 polymer ?
#
loop_
_entity_poly.entity_id
_entity_poly.type
_entity_poly.pdbx_seq_one_letter_code
_entity_poly.pdbx_strand_id
1 'polypeptide(L)'
;MTVWVPPVATYEIRVQNYSLGAVPVRHSRVGSFLLSLLLLTLTSCGGSDGPGGTGPGSSGGTTLSISQTSVTMSFLGATVTLNAALRDQNGQPVSGTVTWTSDNPSVVTVVAGLLTAIQNGTATVTVSSGSLSGTVAVTVQQIVSQIAIVSGADQSATVGQALGDAIVTRSEDAGGAVVAGGSLRFVVSSGGGAVADSTVATDNQGLASTTWTLGTVAGEQHIAVSVQGSTTTLLEVSATGLAAEADSLVKASGDLQSGAIDQPLTDSIVVQLQDEFGNGVAGGEVTFAVTGGGGAVSAETVTTDSGGFAQTVWTLGPTVGAATLSATALGIPTVAFTATAMVPMPDLVAGELSVSPASPTSMQTVTVTVPVTNSGTATPGTSFSVQLLVDGVEVATQTVAPIAPATSADVTFSAGPFAAGERAFSIVVDANGAIAESDESNNTAEQSVDILAQTTLELGSPITGIGADSSSVLLFAFELTAEGGSIEFTLVDGNVIEPEDADIYVKYGSVPQEIGVDYLNEPSLGTCSGTTPDTNETCRINGALPGTYHILIHAWRTFSGVTLSVVTDPVVQPFDIDLVFTTEPTSSQRDAFETAVARWESIIPFDMTDISFENQNQDPGSCGIEWLPAISDNVDDIRIYVRVDSIDGSGGVLGRASFCTYRRSTKLPVIGFMEFDDADLAQLELGGSLTSVILHEMGHVLGVGTAWLLTELLSNPSTGNPGADTHFVGPLAVAAFDAAGGTAYSGGKVPVENDGEAGRADGHWRESVFRIELMTPELDSYFEPLSAITVQSLADVGYRVDVSQADAYSLPFLNAADARQQGQVIDLSNDIWIGPMIGVNASGRVGPVKRR
;
A
#
# COMPACT_ATOMS: atom_id res chain seq x y z
N MET A 1 -21.76 -6.96 -37.56
CA MET A 1 -21.63 -5.87 -38.57
C MET A 1 -21.07 -4.73 -37.76
N THR A 2 -19.96 -4.15 -38.19
CA THR A 2 -19.14 -3.30 -37.30
C THR A 2 -19.06 -1.87 -37.82
N VAL A 3 -19.09 -0.91 -36.89
CA VAL A 3 -18.77 0.50 -37.15
C VAL A 3 -17.25 0.71 -37.03
N TRP A 4 -16.66 1.62 -37.84
CA TRP A 4 -15.22 1.84 -37.90
C TRP A 4 -14.83 3.32 -37.77
N VAL A 5 -13.89 3.63 -36.88
CA VAL A 5 -13.37 4.99 -36.64
C VAL A 5 -11.96 5.17 -37.25
N PRO A 6 -11.75 6.08 -38.22
CA PRO A 6 -10.41 6.38 -38.71
C PRO A 6 -9.55 7.11 -37.65
N PRO A 7 -8.22 6.90 -37.63
CA PRO A 7 -7.32 7.70 -36.79
C PRO A 7 -7.31 9.17 -37.23
N VAL A 8 -7.37 10.10 -36.26
CA VAL A 8 -7.35 11.54 -36.52
C VAL A 8 -6.01 11.94 -37.13
N ALA A 9 -6.02 12.53 -38.34
CA ALA A 9 -4.83 13.05 -38.98
C ALA A 9 -4.38 14.36 -38.30
N THR A 10 -3.42 14.28 -37.36
CA THR A 10 -2.81 15.45 -36.75
C THR A 10 -1.88 16.16 -37.75
N TYR A 11 -2.35 17.24 -38.38
CA TYR A 11 -1.47 18.17 -39.10
C TYR A 11 -0.86 19.19 -38.12
N GLU A 12 0.40 19.00 -37.74
CA GLU A 12 1.21 20.07 -37.15
C GLU A 12 1.64 21.05 -38.26
N ILE A 13 1.10 22.28 -38.22
CA ILE A 13 1.88 23.41 -38.73
C ILE A 13 2.90 23.76 -37.65
N ARG A 14 4.15 23.29 -37.77
CA ARG A 14 5.26 23.89 -37.01
C ARG A 14 6.51 24.18 -37.84
N VAL A 15 6.79 25.48 -37.82
CA VAL A 15 8.05 26.17 -38.00
C VAL A 15 9.17 25.53 -37.16
N GLN A 16 10.36 25.46 -37.76
CA GLN A 16 11.60 24.94 -37.18
C GLN A 16 11.93 25.53 -35.81
N ASN A 17 12.39 24.69 -34.86
CA ASN A 17 13.50 25.08 -33.99
C ASN A 17 14.24 23.89 -33.31
N TYR A 18 15.56 24.13 -33.25
CA TYR A 18 16.73 23.44 -32.70
C TYR A 18 16.63 22.28 -31.69
N SER A 19 17.46 21.26 -31.96
CA SER A 19 17.77 20.09 -31.12
C SER A 19 18.95 20.35 -30.16
N LEU A 20 18.81 19.91 -28.91
CA LEU A 20 19.91 19.60 -27.99
C LEU A 20 19.86 18.11 -27.66
N GLY A 21 20.95 17.40 -27.95
CA GLY A 21 21.06 15.94 -27.83
C GLY A 21 21.54 15.46 -26.46
N ALA A 22 21.02 14.29 -26.04
CA ALA A 22 21.49 13.52 -24.89
C ALA A 22 22.25 12.26 -25.33
N VAL A 23 23.27 11.91 -24.55
CA VAL A 23 24.29 10.86 -24.76
C VAL A 23 23.84 9.51 -24.16
N PRO A 24 24.17 8.34 -24.76
CA PRO A 24 23.79 7.02 -24.22
C PRO A 24 24.90 6.36 -23.37
N VAL A 25 24.45 5.54 -22.41
CA VAL A 25 25.27 4.66 -21.54
C VAL A 25 25.46 3.27 -22.18
N ARG A 26 26.66 2.68 -22.06
CA ARG A 26 26.92 1.27 -22.39
C ARG A 26 27.77 0.55 -21.33
N HIS A 27 27.38 -0.68 -21.05
CA HIS A 27 28.03 -1.70 -20.22
C HIS A 27 29.34 -2.26 -20.83
N SER A 28 30.27 -2.75 -19.99
CA SER A 28 31.11 -3.95 -20.25
C SER A 28 32.01 -4.33 -19.04
N ARG A 29 32.30 -5.64 -18.94
CA ARG A 29 32.92 -6.44 -17.86
C ARG A 29 34.46 -6.60 -17.96
N VAL A 30 35.01 -7.33 -16.96
CA VAL A 30 36.27 -8.18 -16.92
C VAL A 30 37.55 -7.42 -16.50
N GLY A 31 38.50 -7.90 -15.66
CA GLY A 31 38.71 -9.14 -14.88
C GLY A 31 40.16 -9.19 -14.31
N SER A 32 40.42 -10.15 -13.40
CA SER A 32 41.71 -10.76 -12.98
C SER A 32 42.82 -9.93 -12.28
N PHE A 33 43.34 -10.41 -11.13
CA PHE A 33 44.66 -11.09 -11.03
C PHE A 33 44.98 -11.62 -9.61
N LEU A 34 45.37 -12.90 -9.55
CA LEU A 34 46.00 -13.60 -8.43
C LEU A 34 47.48 -13.19 -8.28
N LEU A 35 48.03 -13.20 -7.06
CA LEU A 35 49.49 -13.19 -6.84
C LEU A 35 49.89 -14.16 -5.72
N SER A 36 50.61 -15.21 -6.10
CA SER A 36 51.36 -16.13 -5.24
C SER A 36 52.70 -15.51 -4.84
N LEU A 37 53.21 -15.77 -3.63
CA LEU A 37 54.66 -15.91 -3.45
C LEU A 37 55.06 -16.75 -2.21
N LEU A 38 55.83 -17.79 -2.52
CA LEU A 38 56.58 -18.73 -1.70
C LEU A 38 57.90 -18.08 -1.25
N LEU A 39 58.31 -18.17 0.02
CA LEU A 39 59.71 -17.91 0.41
C LEU A 39 60.18 -18.83 1.56
N LEU A 40 61.12 -19.71 1.22
CA LEU A 40 62.01 -20.46 2.12
C LEU A 40 63.12 -19.53 2.64
N THR A 41 63.51 -19.65 3.91
CA THR A 41 64.81 -19.17 4.39
C THR A 41 65.48 -20.22 5.28
N LEU A 42 66.72 -20.55 4.92
CA LEU A 42 67.71 -21.30 5.72
C LEU A 42 68.67 -20.29 6.34
N THR A 43 69.07 -20.52 7.59
CA THR A 43 70.23 -19.88 8.22
C THR A 43 71.12 -20.91 8.91
N SER A 44 72.39 -20.53 9.03
CA SER A 44 73.63 -21.30 9.14
C SER A 44 74.38 -20.96 10.43
N CYS A 45 75.28 -21.85 10.88
CA CYS A 45 76.65 -21.64 11.40
C CYS A 45 77.13 -22.90 12.16
N GLY A 46 78.38 -23.39 12.18
CA GLY A 46 79.67 -23.03 11.58
C GLY A 46 80.87 -23.59 12.41
N GLY A 47 81.87 -24.22 11.74
CA GLY A 47 83.32 -24.35 12.09
C GLY A 47 83.80 -25.40 13.12
N SER A 48 84.99 -26.02 13.07
CA SER A 48 86.16 -26.00 12.14
C SER A 48 87.21 -27.11 12.50
N ASP A 49 88.26 -27.21 11.66
CA ASP A 49 89.57 -27.92 11.80
C ASP A 49 89.60 -29.40 11.31
N GLY A 50 90.51 -29.93 10.48
CA GLY A 50 91.80 -29.61 9.87
C GLY A 50 92.38 -30.93 9.26
N PRO A 51 93.44 -30.95 8.43
CA PRO A 51 93.42 -31.65 7.14
C PRO A 51 94.32 -32.90 6.98
N GLY A 52 94.06 -33.67 5.91
CA GLY A 52 95.12 -34.26 5.07
C GLY A 52 95.13 -35.78 4.89
N GLY A 53 95.19 -36.24 3.63
CA GLY A 53 95.68 -37.59 3.29
C GLY A 53 95.00 -38.27 2.10
N THR A 54 95.62 -38.15 0.92
CA THR A 54 95.28 -38.85 -0.33
C THR A 54 95.63 -40.34 -0.30
N GLY A 55 94.77 -41.21 -0.85
CA GLY A 55 95.12 -42.60 -1.20
C GLY A 55 93.93 -43.41 -1.76
N PRO A 56 94.09 -44.20 -2.85
CA PRO A 56 92.97 -44.70 -3.66
C PRO A 56 92.48 -46.12 -3.29
N GLY A 57 91.15 -46.31 -3.45
CA GLY A 57 90.46 -47.52 -3.92
C GLY A 57 90.58 -48.85 -3.16
N SER A 58 89.50 -49.26 -2.46
CA SER A 58 88.96 -50.64 -2.57
C SER A 58 87.53 -50.75 -1.98
N SER A 59 86.70 -51.60 -2.63
CA SER A 59 85.46 -52.23 -2.14
C SER A 59 84.22 -51.36 -1.90
N GLY A 60 83.29 -51.38 -2.87
CA GLY A 60 81.96 -50.77 -2.80
C GLY A 60 81.04 -51.30 -1.72
N GLY A 61 80.57 -50.42 -0.83
CA GLY A 61 79.59 -50.74 0.20
C GLY A 61 78.16 -50.45 -0.25
N THR A 62 77.24 -51.38 0.00
CA THR A 62 75.80 -51.13 -0.01
C THR A 62 75.43 -50.25 1.19
N THR A 63 74.43 -49.37 1.05
CA THR A 63 73.90 -48.50 2.11
C THR A 63 72.44 -48.80 2.40
N LEU A 64 72.01 -48.66 3.66
CA LEU A 64 70.62 -48.85 4.09
C LEU A 64 70.07 -47.50 4.58
N SER A 65 68.93 -47.07 4.04
CA SER A 65 68.26 -45.82 4.41
C SER A 65 66.82 -46.09 4.86
N ILE A 66 66.33 -45.30 5.82
CA ILE A 66 64.98 -45.41 6.38
C ILE A 66 64.22 -44.12 6.14
N SER A 67 62.93 -44.23 5.83
CA SER A 67 62.02 -43.10 5.56
C SER A 67 61.96 -42.05 6.67
N GLN A 68 62.17 -42.42 7.94
CA GLN A 68 62.09 -41.54 9.11
C GLN A 68 63.09 -41.96 10.17
N THR A 69 63.56 -41.02 10.98
CA THR A 69 64.45 -41.27 12.13
C THR A 69 63.71 -41.17 13.47
N SER A 70 62.48 -40.66 13.48
CA SER A 70 61.59 -40.68 14.64
C SER A 70 60.10 -40.74 14.25
N VAL A 71 59.28 -41.33 15.13
CA VAL A 71 57.82 -41.45 14.98
C VAL A 71 57.15 -41.15 16.33
N THR A 72 56.08 -40.37 16.34
CA THR A 72 55.21 -40.19 17.51
C THR A 72 53.80 -40.69 17.18
N MET A 73 53.23 -41.51 18.06
CA MET A 73 51.87 -42.05 17.95
C MET A 73 51.04 -41.62 19.15
N SER A 74 49.88 -41.02 18.89
CA SER A 74 49.08 -40.33 19.90
C SER A 74 47.89 -41.13 20.46
N PHE A 75 47.72 -42.39 20.07
CA PHE A 75 46.66 -43.28 20.56
C PHE A 75 47.10 -44.75 20.42
N LEU A 76 46.50 -45.65 21.20
CA LEU A 76 46.80 -47.08 21.13
C LEU A 76 46.17 -47.71 19.89
N GLY A 77 46.88 -48.64 19.24
CA GLY A 77 46.50 -49.19 17.95
C GLY A 77 46.81 -48.27 16.75
N ALA A 78 47.38 -47.09 16.98
CA ALA A 78 47.91 -46.25 15.91
C ALA A 78 48.95 -47.04 15.10
N THR A 79 48.93 -46.87 13.77
CA THR A 79 49.86 -47.54 12.88
C THR A 79 50.63 -46.55 12.01
N VAL A 80 51.90 -46.86 11.76
CA VAL A 80 52.79 -46.08 10.88
C VAL A 80 53.65 -47.03 10.08
N THR A 81 53.66 -46.88 8.75
CA THR A 81 54.52 -47.70 7.89
C THR A 81 55.86 -47.01 7.65
N LEU A 82 56.95 -47.68 7.97
CA LEU A 82 58.30 -47.27 7.64
C LEU A 82 58.81 -48.02 6.40
N ASN A 83 59.40 -47.27 5.47
CA ASN A 83 60.06 -47.83 4.30
C ASN A 83 61.57 -47.85 4.52
N ALA A 84 62.21 -48.97 4.15
CA ALA A 84 63.66 -49.12 4.10
C ALA A 84 64.12 -49.36 2.66
N ALA A 85 65.20 -48.71 2.24
CA ALA A 85 65.76 -48.85 0.90
C ALA A 85 67.26 -49.17 0.97
N LEU A 86 67.66 -50.23 0.28
CA LEU A 86 69.06 -50.60 0.05
C LEU A 86 69.54 -49.98 -1.25
N ARG A 87 70.69 -49.31 -1.23
CA ARG A 87 71.31 -48.71 -2.42
C ARG A 87 72.77 -49.10 -2.55
N ASP A 88 73.23 -49.34 -3.76
CA ASP A 88 74.65 -49.59 -4.02
C ASP A 88 75.49 -48.30 -3.90
N GLN A 89 76.80 -48.42 -4.10
CA GLN A 89 77.75 -47.31 -4.08
C GLN A 89 77.45 -46.20 -5.11
N ASN A 90 76.64 -46.49 -6.14
CA ASN A 90 76.23 -45.55 -7.18
C ASN A 90 74.81 -44.99 -6.92
N GLY A 91 74.21 -45.32 -5.77
CA GLY A 91 72.88 -44.89 -5.38
C GLY A 91 71.73 -45.66 -6.04
N GLN A 92 71.98 -46.76 -6.75
CA GLN A 92 70.93 -47.56 -7.41
C GLN A 92 70.29 -48.56 -6.43
N PRO A 93 68.98 -48.80 -6.49
CA PRO A 93 68.29 -49.70 -5.57
C PRO A 93 68.76 -51.15 -5.73
N VAL A 94 69.05 -51.81 -4.61
CA VAL A 94 69.48 -53.21 -4.58
C VAL A 94 68.41 -54.05 -3.89
N SER A 95 68.11 -55.23 -4.46
CA SER A 95 67.18 -56.18 -3.83
C SER A 95 67.89 -56.93 -2.69
N GLY A 96 67.29 -56.94 -1.51
CA GLY A 96 67.80 -57.66 -0.34
C GLY A 96 66.72 -57.80 0.73
N THR A 97 66.84 -58.83 1.56
CA THR A 97 65.93 -59.04 2.68
C THR A 97 66.27 -58.06 3.80
N VAL A 98 65.28 -57.28 4.23
CA VAL A 98 65.37 -56.39 5.40
C VAL A 98 64.63 -57.03 6.57
N THR A 99 65.23 -57.02 7.75
CA THR A 99 64.64 -57.53 8.99
C THR A 99 64.35 -56.37 9.93
N TRP A 100 63.13 -56.30 10.45
CA TRP A 100 62.70 -55.28 11.41
C TRP A 100 62.59 -55.88 12.80
N THR A 101 63.06 -55.14 13.80
CA THR A 101 63.00 -55.53 15.22
C THR A 101 62.67 -54.31 16.07
N SER A 102 61.94 -54.50 17.16
CA SER A 102 61.69 -53.48 18.19
C SER A 102 62.42 -53.90 19.46
N ASP A 103 63.13 -52.98 20.10
CA ASP A 103 63.78 -53.24 21.40
C ASP A 103 62.75 -53.37 22.54
N ASN A 104 61.53 -52.84 22.35
CA ASN A 104 60.43 -52.93 23.29
C ASN A 104 59.09 -53.24 22.57
N PRO A 105 58.84 -54.51 22.23
CA PRO A 105 57.61 -54.94 21.56
C PRO A 105 56.33 -54.72 22.38
N SER A 106 56.45 -54.52 23.71
CA SER A 106 55.29 -54.21 24.56
C SER A 106 54.78 -52.78 24.40
N VAL A 107 55.63 -51.88 23.87
CA VAL A 107 55.30 -50.48 23.55
C VAL A 107 54.91 -50.36 22.07
N VAL A 108 55.72 -50.88 21.15
CA VAL A 108 55.46 -50.87 19.70
C VAL A 108 55.91 -52.18 19.06
N THR A 109 55.01 -52.82 18.32
CA THR A 109 55.36 -53.96 17.46
C THR A 109 55.70 -53.49 16.05
N VAL A 110 56.54 -54.25 15.33
CA VAL A 110 56.86 -53.97 13.92
C VAL A 110 56.77 -55.25 13.10
N VAL A 111 56.00 -55.23 12.02
CA VAL A 111 55.86 -56.33 11.06
C VAL A 111 56.04 -55.79 9.65
N ALA A 112 57.08 -56.24 8.95
CA ALA A 112 57.40 -55.80 7.59
C ALA A 112 57.44 -54.26 7.39
N GLY A 113 57.88 -53.52 8.42
CA GLY A 113 57.93 -52.06 8.42
C GLY A 113 56.66 -51.36 8.93
N LEU A 114 55.54 -52.08 9.13
CA LEU A 114 54.35 -51.53 9.78
C LEU A 114 54.53 -51.54 11.30
N LEU A 115 54.57 -50.36 11.92
CA LEU A 115 54.58 -50.17 13.36
C LEU A 115 53.16 -50.12 13.88
N THR A 116 52.90 -50.74 15.02
CA THR A 116 51.61 -50.66 15.74
C THR A 116 51.87 -50.32 17.21
N ALA A 117 51.27 -49.23 17.69
CA ALA A 117 51.32 -48.80 19.09
C ALA A 117 50.51 -49.75 19.99
N ILE A 118 51.11 -50.23 21.07
CA ILE A 118 50.50 -51.18 22.01
C ILE A 118 50.35 -50.57 23.41
N GLN A 119 51.35 -49.83 23.89
CA GLN A 119 51.34 -49.16 25.20
C GLN A 119 52.11 -47.83 25.13
N ASN A 120 51.82 -46.91 26.06
CA ASN A 120 52.58 -45.68 26.23
C ASN A 120 54.04 -45.98 26.60
N GLY A 121 54.97 -45.23 26.02
CA GLY A 121 56.40 -45.37 26.27
C GLY A 121 57.24 -45.10 25.03
N THR A 122 58.52 -45.44 25.10
CA THR A 122 59.47 -45.30 24.00
C THR A 122 60.04 -46.64 23.58
N ALA A 123 60.25 -46.82 22.28
CA ALA A 123 60.91 -47.98 21.70
C ALA A 123 61.84 -47.54 20.57
N THR A 124 62.94 -48.26 20.35
CA THR A 124 63.80 -48.12 19.17
C THR A 124 63.50 -49.26 18.20
N VAL A 125 63.04 -48.91 17.01
CA VAL A 125 62.85 -49.87 15.91
C VAL A 125 64.10 -49.91 15.05
N THR A 126 64.70 -51.08 14.92
CA THR A 126 65.91 -51.33 14.12
C THR A 126 65.56 -52.12 12.86
N VAL A 127 66.02 -51.64 11.70
CA VAL A 127 66.03 -52.41 10.46
C VAL A 127 67.45 -52.77 10.09
N SER A 128 67.66 -54.02 9.67
CA SER A 128 68.96 -54.53 9.25
C SER A 128 68.90 -55.30 7.94
N SER A 129 70.00 -55.28 7.20
CA SER A 129 70.24 -56.15 6.06
C SER A 129 71.74 -56.48 5.99
N GLY A 130 72.10 -57.72 6.30
CA GLY A 130 73.50 -58.10 6.49
C GLY A 130 74.14 -57.34 7.66
N SER A 131 75.26 -56.64 7.41
CA SER A 131 75.94 -55.79 8.40
C SER A 131 75.40 -54.36 8.47
N LEU A 132 74.49 -53.97 7.59
CA LEU A 132 73.89 -52.64 7.56
C LEU A 132 72.73 -52.57 8.55
N SER A 133 72.65 -51.48 9.31
CA SER A 133 71.55 -51.22 10.22
C SER A 133 71.16 -49.74 10.21
N GLY A 134 69.91 -49.46 10.52
CA GLY A 134 69.43 -48.12 10.86
C GLY A 134 68.35 -48.22 11.92
N THR A 135 68.17 -47.14 12.67
CA THR A 135 67.28 -47.09 13.83
C THR A 135 66.29 -45.94 13.73
N VAL A 136 65.11 -46.12 14.33
CA VAL A 136 64.05 -45.13 14.44
C VAL A 136 63.57 -45.07 15.88
N ALA A 137 63.60 -43.88 16.47
CA ALA A 137 63.05 -43.65 17.81
C ALA A 137 61.52 -43.50 17.72
N VAL A 138 60.78 -44.33 18.44
CA VAL A 138 59.32 -44.32 18.46
C VAL A 138 58.83 -43.94 19.84
N THR A 139 57.95 -42.94 19.92
CA THR A 139 57.28 -42.53 21.15
C THR A 139 55.77 -42.77 21.01
N VAL A 140 55.19 -43.49 21.95
CA VAL A 140 53.73 -43.66 22.06
C VAL A 140 53.27 -42.90 23.29
N GLN A 141 52.37 -41.94 23.10
CA GLN A 141 51.78 -41.15 24.17
C GLN A 141 50.33 -40.86 23.83
N GLN A 142 49.40 -41.55 24.49
CA GLN A 142 47.97 -41.30 24.34
C GLN A 142 47.63 -39.83 24.63
N ILE A 143 46.83 -39.23 23.75
CA ILE A 143 46.19 -37.92 23.95
C ILE A 143 44.69 -38.13 24.08
N VAL A 144 44.06 -37.41 25.01
CA VAL A 144 42.60 -37.39 25.13
C VAL A 144 42.03 -36.69 23.90
N SER A 145 41.19 -37.39 23.13
CA SER A 145 40.46 -36.81 21.99
C SER A 145 38.95 -36.72 22.24
N GLN A 146 38.43 -37.51 23.18
CA GLN A 146 37.02 -37.54 23.52
C GLN A 146 36.82 -37.65 25.04
N ILE A 147 35.79 -36.98 25.56
CA ILE A 147 35.32 -37.13 26.94
C ILE A 147 33.86 -37.56 26.86
N ALA A 148 33.49 -38.64 27.53
CA ALA A 148 32.12 -39.13 27.62
C ALA A 148 31.60 -38.99 29.05
N ILE A 149 30.32 -38.64 29.19
CA ILE A 149 29.64 -38.71 30.48
C ILE A 149 29.42 -40.18 30.86
N VAL A 150 29.66 -40.52 32.13
CA VAL A 150 29.41 -41.85 32.69
C VAL A 150 28.21 -41.82 33.63
N SER A 151 28.12 -40.80 34.50
CA SER A 151 26.99 -40.59 35.39
C SER A 151 26.93 -39.15 35.90
N GLY A 152 25.77 -38.76 36.45
CA GLY A 152 25.57 -37.47 37.11
C GLY A 152 25.08 -36.31 36.21
N ALA A 153 24.83 -36.54 34.92
CA ALA A 153 24.18 -35.53 34.07
C ALA A 153 22.66 -35.41 34.34
N ASP A 154 22.07 -34.30 33.91
CA ASP A 154 20.62 -34.03 33.91
C ASP A 154 19.96 -34.15 35.29
N GLN A 155 20.74 -33.94 36.36
CA GLN A 155 20.24 -33.92 37.73
C GLN A 155 19.51 -32.60 38.03
N SER A 156 18.73 -32.60 39.11
CA SER A 156 18.18 -31.37 39.66
C SER A 156 18.48 -31.25 41.15
N ALA A 157 18.65 -30.02 41.61
CA ALA A 157 18.78 -29.67 43.01
C ALA A 157 18.26 -28.25 43.23
N THR A 158 17.92 -27.90 44.47
CA THR A 158 17.63 -26.51 44.82
C THR A 158 18.86 -25.64 44.54
N VAL A 159 18.64 -24.44 44.00
CA VAL A 159 19.70 -23.45 43.75
C VAL A 159 20.59 -23.26 44.98
N GLY A 160 21.90 -23.12 44.75
CA GLY A 160 22.91 -23.04 45.82
C GLY A 160 23.27 -24.37 46.51
N GLN A 161 22.59 -25.48 46.20
CA GLN A 161 22.91 -26.81 46.75
C GLN A 161 23.76 -27.65 45.80
N ALA A 162 24.46 -28.64 46.38
CA ALA A 162 25.17 -29.66 45.63
C ALA A 162 24.21 -30.66 44.98
N LEU A 163 24.53 -31.09 43.75
CA LEU A 163 23.88 -32.23 43.13
C LEU A 163 24.08 -33.50 43.98
N GLY A 164 23.07 -34.37 43.97
CA GLY A 164 23.07 -35.60 44.77
C GLY A 164 24.17 -36.57 44.35
N ASP A 165 24.37 -36.74 43.04
CA ASP A 165 25.44 -37.55 42.45
C ASP A 165 26.56 -36.67 41.88
N ALA A 166 27.80 -37.15 41.97
CA ALA A 166 28.94 -36.49 41.34
C ALA A 166 28.91 -36.65 39.80
N ILE A 167 29.48 -35.67 39.09
CA ILE A 167 29.68 -35.74 37.65
C ILE A 167 30.87 -36.65 37.37
N VAL A 168 30.61 -37.81 36.77
CA VAL A 168 31.65 -38.79 36.40
C VAL A 168 31.80 -38.80 34.89
N THR A 169 33.04 -38.61 34.43
CA THR A 169 33.40 -38.60 33.00
C THR A 169 34.48 -39.64 32.72
N ARG A 170 34.57 -40.08 31.46
CA ARG A 170 35.62 -40.97 30.97
C ARG A 170 36.36 -40.34 29.81
N SER A 171 37.70 -40.32 29.85
CA SER A 171 38.54 -39.84 28.74
C SER A 171 39.02 -40.98 27.85
N GLU A 172 38.88 -40.78 26.54
CA GLU A 172 39.26 -41.74 25.50
C GLU A 172 40.21 -41.08 24.48
N ASP A 173 41.14 -41.88 23.95
CA ASP A 173 42.02 -41.49 22.84
C ASP A 173 41.32 -41.67 21.48
N ALA A 174 42.01 -41.29 20.40
CA ALA A 174 41.44 -41.34 19.05
C ALA A 174 41.14 -42.77 18.56
N GLY A 175 41.67 -43.79 19.25
CA GLY A 175 41.37 -45.21 19.00
C GLY A 175 40.25 -45.76 19.89
N GLY A 176 39.67 -44.95 20.79
CA GLY A 176 38.64 -45.35 21.74
C GLY A 176 39.18 -46.07 22.99
N ALA A 177 40.51 -46.09 23.19
CA ALA A 177 41.10 -46.64 24.40
C ALA A 177 41.06 -45.60 25.53
N VAL A 178 40.85 -46.04 26.77
CA VAL A 178 40.84 -45.14 27.93
C VAL A 178 42.23 -44.51 28.15
N VAL A 179 42.25 -43.24 28.51
CA VAL A 179 43.48 -42.50 28.81
C VAL A 179 43.59 -42.31 30.33
N ALA A 180 44.50 -43.06 30.96
CA ALA A 180 44.78 -42.95 32.39
C ALA A 180 45.82 -41.86 32.68
N GLY A 181 45.67 -41.15 33.81
CA GLY A 181 46.60 -40.10 34.26
C GLY A 181 46.49 -38.76 33.51
N GLY A 182 45.51 -38.60 32.61
CA GLY A 182 45.20 -37.32 31.96
C GLY A 182 44.50 -36.37 32.94
N SER A 183 44.82 -35.08 32.92
CA SER A 183 44.14 -34.10 33.78
C SER A 183 42.98 -33.45 33.03
N LEU A 184 41.75 -33.64 33.50
CA LEU A 184 40.54 -32.99 32.97
C LEU A 184 40.22 -31.75 33.80
N ARG A 185 39.78 -30.68 33.15
CA ARG A 185 39.37 -29.43 33.76
C ARG A 185 37.85 -29.29 33.66
N PHE A 186 37.22 -29.05 34.80
CA PHE A 186 35.78 -28.79 34.94
C PHE A 186 35.56 -27.31 35.24
N VAL A 187 34.65 -26.68 34.50
CA VAL A 187 34.39 -25.24 34.60
C VAL A 187 32.90 -24.99 34.48
N VAL A 188 32.32 -24.22 35.39
CA VAL A 188 30.95 -23.71 35.22
C VAL A 188 30.90 -22.80 34.00
N SER A 189 30.08 -23.16 33.01
CA SER A 189 29.89 -22.39 31.77
C SER A 189 28.67 -21.47 31.82
N SER A 190 27.63 -21.82 32.60
CA SER A 190 26.45 -20.95 32.85
C SER A 190 25.73 -21.36 34.15
N GLY A 191 24.83 -20.50 34.67
CA GLY A 191 24.05 -20.75 35.88
C GLY A 191 24.75 -20.40 37.21
N GLY A 192 26.08 -20.36 37.22
CA GLY A 192 26.89 -20.02 38.40
C GLY A 192 27.22 -21.23 39.27
N GLY A 193 27.60 -20.99 40.52
CA GLY A 193 27.98 -22.04 41.46
C GLY A 193 29.45 -22.47 41.32
N ALA A 194 29.76 -23.70 41.72
CA ALA A 194 31.13 -24.20 41.74
C ALA A 194 31.21 -25.72 41.62
N VAL A 195 32.29 -26.20 40.99
CA VAL A 195 32.73 -27.59 41.08
C VAL A 195 33.73 -27.74 42.22
N ALA A 196 33.64 -28.83 42.99
CA ALA A 196 34.50 -29.05 44.14
C ALA A 196 35.99 -29.11 43.74
N ASP A 197 36.29 -29.87 42.68
CA ASP A 197 37.61 -29.95 42.07
C ASP A 197 37.52 -29.45 40.61
N SER A 198 38.16 -28.32 40.32
CA SER A 198 38.19 -27.75 38.96
C SER A 198 39.17 -28.48 38.03
N THR A 199 40.03 -29.35 38.56
CA THR A 199 40.93 -30.19 37.78
C THR A 199 41.09 -31.54 38.46
N VAL A 200 40.84 -32.62 37.71
CA VAL A 200 40.85 -34.00 38.23
C VAL A 200 41.67 -34.87 37.28
N ALA A 201 42.62 -35.62 37.83
CA ALA A 201 43.38 -36.61 37.07
C ALA A 201 42.55 -37.88 36.86
N THR A 202 42.62 -38.46 35.68
CA THR A 202 41.88 -39.69 35.34
C THR A 202 42.56 -40.91 35.96
N ASP A 203 41.75 -41.83 36.48
CA ASP A 203 42.25 -43.08 37.07
C ASP A 203 42.67 -44.11 36.01
N ASN A 204 42.99 -45.34 36.44
CA ASN A 204 43.39 -46.44 35.55
C ASN A 204 42.27 -46.92 34.60
N GLN A 205 41.03 -46.46 34.78
CA GLN A 205 39.90 -46.70 33.88
C GLN A 205 39.56 -45.45 33.05
N GLY A 206 40.38 -44.40 33.12
CA GLY A 206 40.15 -43.13 32.44
C GLY A 206 39.06 -42.28 33.08
N LEU A 207 38.64 -42.58 34.32
CA LEU A 207 37.54 -41.89 34.99
C LEU A 207 38.02 -40.67 35.77
N ALA A 208 37.27 -39.58 35.69
CA ALA A 208 37.42 -38.39 36.52
C ALA A 208 36.06 -37.97 37.08
N SER A 209 36.01 -37.58 38.35
CA SER A 209 34.78 -37.24 39.07
C SER A 209 34.90 -35.92 39.82
N THR A 210 33.85 -35.10 39.80
CA THR A 210 33.74 -33.88 40.62
C THR A 210 32.30 -33.67 41.11
N THR A 211 32.13 -33.16 42.32
CA THR A 211 30.80 -32.76 42.83
C THR A 211 30.49 -31.34 42.34
N TRP A 212 29.28 -31.11 41.86
CA TRP A 212 28.85 -29.80 41.37
C TRP A 212 27.81 -29.19 42.31
N THR A 213 28.08 -27.97 42.78
CA THR A 213 27.13 -27.10 43.48
C THR A 213 26.54 -26.11 42.49
N LEU A 214 25.21 -26.12 42.36
CA LEU A 214 24.48 -25.23 41.47
C LEU A 214 24.57 -23.78 41.94
N GLY A 215 24.52 -22.83 41.00
CA GLY A 215 24.42 -21.41 41.31
C GLY A 215 23.04 -21.00 41.83
N THR A 216 22.87 -19.70 42.06
CA THR A 216 21.64 -19.12 42.65
C THR A 216 20.53 -18.85 41.63
N VAL A 217 20.73 -19.19 40.35
CA VAL A 217 19.76 -18.95 39.28
C VAL A 217 18.98 -20.24 39.00
N ALA A 218 17.65 -20.20 39.13
CA ALA A 218 16.81 -21.35 38.79
C ALA A 218 16.76 -21.57 37.26
N GLY A 219 16.55 -22.82 36.84
CA GLY A 219 16.60 -23.25 35.44
C GLY A 219 17.86 -24.06 35.09
N GLU A 220 18.08 -24.26 33.79
CA GLU A 220 19.20 -25.06 33.29
C GLU A 220 20.55 -24.34 33.51
N GLN A 221 21.50 -25.08 34.06
CA GLN A 221 22.88 -24.64 34.31
C GLN A 221 23.83 -25.62 33.62
N HIS A 222 25.07 -25.19 33.34
CA HIS A 222 26.01 -25.97 32.54
C HIS A 222 27.43 -25.94 33.13
N ILE A 223 28.14 -27.06 33.02
CA ILE A 223 29.59 -27.14 33.16
C ILE A 223 30.23 -27.66 31.87
N ALA A 224 31.38 -27.08 31.51
CA ALA A 224 32.24 -27.50 30.42
C ALA A 224 33.41 -28.34 30.96
N VAL A 225 33.69 -29.45 30.26
CA VAL A 225 34.82 -30.35 30.54
C VAL A 225 35.81 -30.32 29.39
N SER A 226 37.09 -30.10 29.71
CA SER A 226 38.19 -29.98 28.76
C SER A 226 39.44 -30.69 29.27
N VAL A 227 40.44 -30.90 28.41
CA VAL A 227 41.77 -31.35 28.85
C VAL A 227 42.51 -30.16 29.46
N GLN A 228 43.20 -30.35 30.59
CA GLN A 228 43.97 -29.28 31.23
C GLN A 228 45.00 -28.69 30.27
N GLY A 229 45.01 -27.36 30.13
CA GLY A 229 45.87 -26.64 29.19
C GLY A 229 45.30 -26.49 27.77
N SER A 230 44.15 -27.12 27.47
CA SER A 230 43.38 -26.91 26.25
C SER A 230 42.30 -25.84 26.46
N THR A 231 41.99 -25.07 25.42
CA THR A 231 40.83 -24.17 25.36
C THR A 231 39.60 -24.82 24.75
N THR A 232 39.71 -26.05 24.25
CA THR A 232 38.62 -26.77 23.59
C THR A 232 37.80 -27.54 24.62
N THR A 233 36.52 -27.20 24.75
CA THR A 233 35.52 -28.01 25.46
C THR A 233 35.24 -29.27 24.65
N LEU A 234 35.34 -30.44 25.30
CA LEU A 234 35.09 -31.75 24.67
C LEU A 234 33.77 -32.38 25.14
N LEU A 235 33.24 -31.93 26.27
CA LEU A 235 31.95 -32.35 26.80
C LEU A 235 31.31 -31.19 27.56
N GLU A 236 30.00 -31.01 27.39
CA GLU A 236 29.18 -30.12 28.20
C GLU A 236 28.16 -30.96 28.97
N VAL A 237 27.94 -30.62 30.24
CA VAL A 237 27.02 -31.33 31.13
C VAL A 237 26.05 -30.33 31.73
N SER A 238 24.75 -30.61 31.60
CA SER A 238 23.66 -29.80 32.14
C SER A 238 23.12 -30.37 33.46
N ALA A 239 22.54 -29.48 34.26
CA ALA A 239 21.72 -29.79 35.43
C ALA A 239 20.69 -28.67 35.68
N THR A 240 19.61 -28.96 36.38
CA THR A 240 18.51 -28.01 36.61
C THR A 240 18.49 -27.50 38.05
N GLY A 241 18.65 -26.20 38.23
CA GLY A 241 18.41 -25.51 39.50
C GLY A 241 16.92 -25.31 39.74
N LEU A 242 16.38 -25.89 40.81
CA LEU A 242 15.03 -25.61 41.29
C LEU A 242 15.07 -24.38 42.20
N ALA A 243 14.06 -23.50 42.12
CA ALA A 243 13.94 -22.38 43.05
C ALA A 243 13.92 -22.87 44.50
N ALA A 244 14.44 -22.05 45.42
CA ALA A 244 14.34 -22.33 46.84
C ALA A 244 12.92 -22.10 47.36
N GLU A 245 12.72 -22.30 48.67
CA GLU A 245 11.42 -22.03 49.32
C GLU A 245 11.01 -20.57 49.09
N ALA A 246 9.71 -20.33 48.98
CA ALA A 246 9.19 -18.97 48.79
C ALA A 246 9.58 -18.05 49.97
N ASP A 247 10.04 -16.85 49.62
CA ASP A 247 10.50 -15.83 50.58
C ASP A 247 9.72 -14.52 50.43
N SER A 248 9.35 -14.14 49.20
CA SER A 248 8.67 -12.87 48.93
C SER A 248 7.59 -12.97 47.86
N LEU A 249 6.65 -12.02 47.92
CA LEU A 249 5.61 -11.82 46.91
C LEU A 249 5.79 -10.40 46.36
N VAL A 250 5.98 -10.26 45.05
CA VAL A 250 6.30 -8.99 44.40
C VAL A 250 5.23 -8.66 43.37
N LYS A 251 4.82 -7.38 43.28
CA LYS A 251 3.91 -6.92 42.23
C LYS A 251 4.62 -6.95 40.89
N ALA A 252 4.03 -7.62 39.90
CA ALA A 252 4.50 -7.59 38.53
C ALA A 252 3.71 -6.55 37.69
N SER A 253 2.39 -6.47 37.85
CA SER A 253 1.54 -5.48 37.15
C SER A 253 0.17 -5.28 37.82
N GLY A 254 -0.58 -4.27 37.36
CA GLY A 254 -2.00 -4.08 37.69
C GLY A 254 -2.30 -3.21 38.92
N ASP A 255 -1.33 -2.48 39.45
CA ASP A 255 -1.55 -1.54 40.56
C ASP A 255 -1.83 -0.12 40.07
N LEU A 256 -2.48 0.70 40.90
CA LEU A 256 -2.80 2.11 40.67
C LEU A 256 -3.66 2.36 39.42
N GLN A 257 -4.57 1.43 39.12
CA GLN A 257 -5.45 1.54 37.96
C GLN A 257 -6.66 2.45 38.20
N SER A 258 -7.32 2.86 37.13
CA SER A 258 -8.65 3.47 37.18
C SER A 258 -9.59 2.75 36.21
N GLY A 259 -10.86 2.61 36.57
CA GLY A 259 -11.85 1.95 35.72
C GLY A 259 -13.27 2.34 36.09
N ALA A 260 -14.21 1.99 35.21
CA ALA A 260 -15.62 2.21 35.48
C ALA A 260 -16.10 1.28 36.62
N ILE A 261 -17.06 1.76 37.41
CA ILE A 261 -17.81 0.93 38.36
C ILE A 261 -18.39 -0.31 37.66
N ASP A 262 -18.41 -1.44 38.36
CA ASP A 262 -18.93 -2.74 37.88
C ASP A 262 -18.28 -3.28 36.58
N GLN A 263 -17.13 -2.75 36.17
CA GLN A 263 -16.38 -3.21 35.00
C GLN A 263 -15.02 -3.81 35.38
N PRO A 264 -14.51 -4.78 34.58
CA PRO A 264 -13.15 -5.28 34.72
C PRO A 264 -12.14 -4.17 34.45
N LEU A 265 -11.10 -4.09 35.27
CA LEU A 265 -9.91 -3.31 34.97
C LEU A 265 -9.21 -3.85 33.72
N THR A 266 -8.60 -2.94 32.96
CA THR A 266 -7.93 -3.26 31.71
C THR A 266 -6.70 -4.14 31.93
N ASP A 267 -5.87 -3.80 32.93
CA ASP A 267 -4.69 -4.60 33.26
C ASP A 267 -5.03 -5.64 34.33
N SER A 268 -4.55 -6.87 34.12
CA SER A 268 -4.66 -7.92 35.12
C SER A 268 -3.75 -7.64 36.32
N ILE A 269 -4.21 -8.09 37.49
CA ILE A 269 -3.43 -8.07 38.72
C ILE A 269 -2.46 -9.24 38.67
N VAL A 270 -1.16 -8.95 38.65
CA VAL A 270 -0.11 -9.97 38.56
C VAL A 270 0.87 -9.79 39.70
N VAL A 271 1.17 -10.91 40.37
CA VAL A 271 2.24 -11.02 41.36
C VAL A 271 3.18 -12.15 40.97
N GLN A 272 4.43 -12.03 41.42
CA GLN A 272 5.42 -13.09 41.32
C GLN A 272 5.80 -13.56 42.72
N LEU A 273 5.68 -14.86 42.96
CA LEU A 273 6.19 -15.53 44.15
C LEU A 273 7.68 -15.84 43.91
N GLN A 274 8.55 -15.31 44.76
CA GLN A 274 9.99 -15.40 44.61
C GLN A 274 10.64 -16.08 45.81
N ASP A 275 11.76 -16.77 45.57
CA ASP A 275 12.67 -17.25 46.61
C ASP A 275 13.62 -16.14 47.10
N GLU A 276 14.50 -16.46 48.06
CA GLU A 276 15.46 -15.50 48.64
C GLU A 276 16.47 -14.93 47.61
N PHE A 277 16.60 -15.56 46.44
CA PHE A 277 17.49 -15.14 45.37
C PHE A 277 16.75 -14.41 44.23
N GLY A 278 15.44 -14.24 44.34
CA GLY A 278 14.59 -13.61 43.33
C GLY A 278 14.13 -14.56 42.21
N ASN A 279 14.32 -15.87 42.35
CA ASN A 279 13.81 -16.84 41.38
C ASN A 279 12.32 -17.09 41.57
N GLY A 280 11.59 -17.30 40.48
CA GLY A 280 10.18 -17.67 40.53
C GLY A 280 9.94 -19.04 41.15
N VAL A 281 9.08 -19.10 42.18
CA VAL A 281 8.68 -20.35 42.83
C VAL A 281 7.41 -20.88 42.17
N ALA A 282 7.54 -21.97 41.42
CA ALA A 282 6.44 -22.61 40.72
C ALA A 282 5.56 -23.46 41.63
N GLY A 283 4.25 -23.52 41.36
CA GLY A 283 3.32 -24.37 42.10
C GLY A 283 2.83 -23.80 43.44
N GLY A 284 3.23 -22.58 43.80
CA GLY A 284 2.75 -21.90 45.01
C GLY A 284 1.34 -21.35 44.84
N GLU A 285 0.50 -21.43 45.87
CA GLU A 285 -0.85 -20.88 45.83
C GLU A 285 -0.86 -19.41 46.28
N VAL A 286 -1.40 -18.54 45.42
CA VAL A 286 -1.65 -17.13 45.70
C VAL A 286 -3.16 -16.90 45.76
N THR A 287 -3.63 -16.32 46.86
CA THR A 287 -5.04 -15.93 47.04
C THR A 287 -5.19 -14.42 46.84
N PHE A 288 -6.10 -14.04 45.96
CA PHE A 288 -6.52 -12.65 45.71
C PHE A 288 -7.86 -12.38 46.40
N ALA A 289 -7.94 -11.28 47.15
CA ALA A 289 -9.15 -10.89 47.85
C ALA A 289 -9.40 -9.39 47.73
N VAL A 290 -10.62 -8.99 47.35
CA VAL A 290 -11.03 -7.58 47.39
C VAL A 290 -11.21 -7.16 48.84
N THR A 291 -10.55 -6.07 49.24
CA THR A 291 -10.50 -5.58 50.63
C THR A 291 -11.22 -4.25 50.83
N GLY A 292 -11.55 -3.53 49.74
CA GLY A 292 -12.25 -2.24 49.79
C GLY A 292 -12.84 -1.86 48.43
N GLY A 293 -13.93 -1.09 48.41
CA GLY A 293 -14.63 -0.64 47.19
C GLY A 293 -15.63 -1.66 46.59
N GLY A 294 -15.59 -2.91 47.04
CA GLY A 294 -16.42 -4.00 46.49
C GLY A 294 -15.91 -4.52 45.14
N GLY A 295 -16.70 -5.36 44.47
CA GLY A 295 -16.31 -6.01 43.21
C GLY A 295 -15.86 -7.46 43.40
N ALA A 296 -15.19 -8.01 42.41
CA ALA A 296 -14.78 -9.42 42.39
C ALA A 296 -13.51 -9.65 41.58
N VAL A 297 -12.85 -10.77 41.81
CA VAL A 297 -11.73 -11.27 41.01
C VAL A 297 -12.17 -12.46 40.17
N SER A 298 -11.60 -12.63 38.98
CA SER A 298 -11.95 -13.75 38.09
C SER A 298 -11.52 -15.11 38.65
N ALA A 299 -10.45 -15.13 39.44
CA ALA A 299 -10.00 -16.26 40.23
C ALA A 299 -9.52 -15.79 41.61
N GLU A 300 -10.09 -16.34 42.67
CA GLU A 300 -9.70 -16.03 44.05
C GLU A 300 -8.41 -16.72 44.47
N THR A 301 -8.11 -17.92 43.95
CA THR A 301 -6.86 -18.64 44.24
C THR A 301 -6.25 -19.14 42.94
N VAL A 302 -4.96 -18.86 42.74
CA VAL A 302 -4.22 -19.14 41.52
C VAL A 302 -2.89 -19.77 41.89
N THR A 303 -2.54 -20.88 41.24
CA THR A 303 -1.24 -21.52 41.38
C THR A 303 -0.22 -20.83 40.46
N THR A 304 0.97 -20.56 40.97
CA THR A 304 2.04 -19.91 40.20
C THR A 304 2.58 -20.80 39.07
N ASP A 305 2.89 -20.17 37.94
CA ASP A 305 3.50 -20.84 36.79
C ASP A 305 5.00 -21.16 37.00
N SER A 306 5.68 -21.65 35.95
CA SER A 306 7.11 -21.98 36.01
C SER A 306 8.02 -20.77 36.28
N GLY A 307 7.54 -19.56 36.05
CA GLY A 307 8.23 -18.30 36.37
C GLY A 307 7.82 -17.72 37.72
N GLY A 308 6.97 -18.39 38.49
CA GLY A 308 6.46 -17.92 39.77
C GLY A 308 5.31 -16.92 39.67
N PHE A 309 4.71 -16.70 38.50
CA PHE A 309 3.65 -15.69 38.33
C PHE A 309 2.26 -16.26 38.61
N ALA A 310 1.44 -15.48 39.32
CA ALA A 310 0.00 -15.70 39.49
C ALA A 310 -0.76 -14.44 39.08
N GLN A 311 -1.88 -14.61 38.37
CA GLN A 311 -2.65 -13.50 37.82
C GLN A 311 -4.15 -13.65 38.00
N THR A 312 -4.86 -12.53 38.17
CA THR A 312 -6.33 -12.47 38.19
C THR A 312 -6.83 -11.18 37.54
N VAL A 313 -8.05 -11.19 37.00
CA VAL A 313 -8.71 -9.97 36.49
C VAL A 313 -9.56 -9.41 37.62
N TRP A 314 -9.42 -8.11 37.90
CA TRP A 314 -10.17 -7.44 38.96
C TRP A 314 -11.30 -6.60 38.36
N THR A 315 -12.54 -6.95 38.69
CA THR A 315 -13.75 -6.15 38.42
C THR A 315 -14.03 -5.23 39.60
N LEU A 316 -14.09 -3.93 39.34
CA LEU A 316 -14.41 -2.92 40.36
C LEU A 316 -15.86 -3.05 40.84
N GLY A 317 -16.13 -2.66 42.08
CA GLY A 317 -17.47 -2.64 42.63
C GLY A 317 -18.29 -1.40 42.24
N PRO A 318 -19.52 -1.29 42.76
CA PRO A 318 -20.43 -0.19 42.44
C PRO A 318 -20.08 1.13 43.18
N THR A 319 -19.05 1.13 44.03
CA THR A 319 -18.70 2.29 44.86
C THR A 319 -17.64 3.14 44.17
N VAL A 320 -17.97 4.39 43.85
CA VAL A 320 -17.04 5.36 43.27
C VAL A 320 -15.92 5.71 44.27
N GLY A 321 -14.70 5.89 43.78
CA GLY A 321 -13.52 6.25 44.57
C GLY A 321 -12.53 5.10 44.72
N ALA A 322 -11.71 5.15 45.77
CA ALA A 322 -10.63 4.18 45.97
C ALA A 322 -11.17 2.77 46.28
N ALA A 323 -10.64 1.78 45.58
CA ALA A 323 -10.83 0.35 45.79
C ALA A 323 -9.49 -0.32 46.12
N THR A 324 -9.52 -1.39 46.91
CA THR A 324 -8.30 -2.11 47.33
C THR A 324 -8.46 -3.62 47.18
N LEU A 325 -7.38 -4.29 46.83
CA LEU A 325 -7.29 -5.75 46.67
C LEU A 325 -5.98 -6.23 47.31
N SER A 326 -5.99 -7.40 47.93
CA SER A 326 -4.79 -8.02 48.51
C SER A 326 -4.45 -9.32 47.78
N ALA A 327 -3.16 -9.59 47.61
CA ALA A 327 -2.61 -10.87 47.21
C ALA A 327 -1.81 -11.48 48.37
N THR A 328 -2.09 -12.73 48.71
CA THR A 328 -1.48 -13.45 49.85
C THR A 328 -0.96 -14.82 49.43
N ALA A 329 0.21 -15.19 49.94
CA ALA A 329 0.75 -16.56 49.88
C ALA A 329 1.13 -17.02 51.29
N LEU A 330 1.12 -18.33 51.55
CA LEU A 330 1.34 -18.88 52.88
C LEU A 330 2.73 -18.51 53.42
N GLY A 331 2.77 -17.87 54.60
CA GLY A 331 4.03 -17.49 55.25
C GLY A 331 4.70 -16.25 54.68
N ILE A 332 4.14 -15.64 53.62
CA ILE A 332 4.70 -14.49 52.91
C ILE A 332 3.93 -13.21 53.26
N PRO A 333 4.60 -12.06 53.47
CA PRO A 333 3.92 -10.79 53.67
C PRO A 333 2.93 -10.45 52.54
N THR A 334 1.75 -9.96 52.92
CA THR A 334 0.68 -9.57 51.99
C THR A 334 1.06 -8.37 51.14
N VAL A 335 0.66 -8.40 49.87
CA VAL A 335 0.81 -7.28 48.93
C VAL A 335 -0.56 -6.69 48.61
N ALA A 336 -0.69 -5.37 48.65
CA ALA A 336 -1.97 -4.68 48.39
C ALA A 336 -1.92 -3.88 47.07
N PHE A 337 -2.97 -4.00 46.27
CA PHE A 337 -3.24 -3.24 45.06
C PHE A 337 -4.31 -2.18 45.31
N THR A 338 -4.23 -1.10 44.57
CA THR A 338 -5.17 0.02 44.62
C THR A 338 -5.72 0.30 43.23
N ALA A 339 -6.98 0.68 43.17
CA ALA A 339 -7.62 1.18 41.95
C ALA A 339 -8.60 2.30 42.28
N THR A 340 -8.99 3.10 41.29
CA THR A 340 -10.02 4.14 41.42
C THR A 340 -11.22 3.81 40.54
N ALA A 341 -12.37 3.55 41.16
CA ALA A 341 -13.63 3.38 40.47
C ALA A 341 -14.24 4.73 40.12
N MET A 342 -14.58 4.92 38.85
CA MET A 342 -15.16 6.14 38.29
C MET A 342 -16.53 5.83 37.70
N VAL A 343 -17.42 6.83 37.65
CA VAL A 343 -18.67 6.71 36.89
C VAL A 343 -18.32 6.99 35.42
N PRO A 344 -18.69 6.12 34.47
CA PRO A 344 -18.50 6.43 33.06
C PRO A 344 -19.41 7.61 32.70
N MET A 345 -18.82 8.67 32.16
CA MET A 345 -19.52 9.90 31.77
C MET A 345 -19.27 10.20 30.28
N PRO A 346 -20.23 10.81 29.56
CA PRO A 346 -20.01 11.39 28.24
C PRO A 346 -19.05 12.59 28.30
N ASP A 347 -18.50 12.97 27.14
CA ASP A 347 -17.67 14.18 26.93
C ASP A 347 -17.85 14.64 25.48
N LEU A 348 -18.76 15.57 25.23
CA LEU A 348 -19.24 16.05 23.94
C LEU A 348 -18.44 17.26 23.48
N VAL A 349 -17.41 16.98 22.71
CA VAL A 349 -16.49 17.98 22.20
C VAL A 349 -17.00 18.57 20.90
N ALA A 350 -17.03 19.90 20.80
CA ALA A 350 -17.22 20.61 19.54
C ALA A 350 -15.89 20.60 18.75
N GLY A 351 -15.88 19.98 17.57
CA GLY A 351 -14.70 19.98 16.71
C GLY A 351 -14.51 21.28 15.93
N GLU A 352 -13.66 21.24 14.91
CA GLU A 352 -13.36 22.42 14.09
C GLU A 352 -14.60 22.86 13.29
N LEU A 353 -14.98 24.13 13.46
CA LEU A 353 -16.10 24.74 12.76
C LEU A 353 -15.70 25.02 11.31
N SER A 354 -16.62 24.78 10.37
CA SER A 354 -16.46 25.17 8.97
C SER A 354 -17.67 25.96 8.47
N VAL A 355 -17.39 27.01 7.71
CA VAL A 355 -18.40 27.86 7.07
C VAL A 355 -18.18 27.83 5.55
N SER A 356 -19.23 27.51 4.80
CA SER A 356 -19.21 27.43 3.34
C SER A 356 -20.31 28.30 2.73
N PRO A 357 -20.01 29.13 1.71
CA PRO A 357 -18.69 29.33 1.10
C PRO A 357 -17.71 30.06 2.03
N ALA A 358 -16.40 29.92 1.80
CA ALA A 358 -15.36 30.52 2.66
C ALA A 358 -15.33 32.06 2.62
N SER A 359 -15.83 32.66 1.53
CA SER A 359 -15.94 34.11 1.32
C SER A 359 -17.39 34.48 0.94
N PRO A 360 -18.36 34.41 1.87
CA PRO A 360 -19.75 34.68 1.57
C PRO A 360 -20.01 36.16 1.34
N THR A 361 -21.02 36.49 0.55
CA THR A 361 -21.50 37.87 0.40
C THR A 361 -22.68 38.17 1.31
N SER A 362 -22.97 39.47 1.46
CA SER A 362 -24.12 39.96 2.22
C SER A 362 -25.50 39.57 1.65
N MET A 363 -25.55 38.83 0.54
CA MET A 363 -26.79 38.31 -0.04
C MET A 363 -26.86 36.78 -0.05
N GLN A 364 -25.80 36.09 0.35
CA GLN A 364 -25.75 34.62 0.35
C GLN A 364 -26.11 34.05 1.72
N THR A 365 -26.78 32.90 1.72
CA THR A 365 -26.81 32.03 2.90
C THR A 365 -25.48 31.27 3.01
N VAL A 366 -25.13 30.90 4.23
CA VAL A 366 -23.96 30.07 4.53
C VAL A 366 -24.41 28.74 5.12
N THR A 367 -23.62 27.71 4.85
CA THR A 367 -23.71 26.41 5.50
C THR A 367 -22.63 26.32 6.57
N VAL A 368 -23.03 26.11 7.81
CA VAL A 368 -22.13 25.97 8.96
C VAL A 368 -22.14 24.51 9.40
N THR A 369 -20.99 23.85 9.39
CA THR A 369 -20.86 22.43 9.78
C THR A 369 -19.83 22.29 10.90
N VAL A 370 -20.18 21.47 11.90
CA VAL A 370 -19.32 21.14 13.04
C VAL A 370 -19.43 19.64 13.35
N PRO A 371 -18.31 18.90 13.46
CA PRO A 371 -18.32 17.55 13.99
C PRO A 371 -18.45 17.61 15.51
N VAL A 372 -19.46 16.95 16.08
CA VAL A 372 -19.62 16.76 17.52
C VAL A 372 -19.13 15.37 17.89
N THR A 373 -18.12 15.27 18.75
CA THR A 373 -17.47 14.01 19.11
C THR A 373 -17.71 13.67 20.57
N ASN A 374 -18.10 12.43 20.88
CA ASN A 374 -18.12 11.96 22.27
C ASN A 374 -16.76 11.32 22.64
N SER A 375 -15.88 12.09 23.26
CA SER A 375 -14.59 11.66 23.82
C SER A 375 -14.73 10.90 25.14
N GLY A 376 -15.95 10.80 25.68
CA GLY A 376 -16.24 10.21 26.97
C GLY A 376 -16.34 8.69 26.91
N THR A 377 -16.62 8.09 28.07
CA THR A 377 -16.72 6.63 28.22
C THR A 377 -18.17 6.13 28.31
N ALA A 378 -19.14 7.04 28.34
CA ALA A 378 -20.57 6.72 28.30
C ALA A 378 -21.29 7.42 27.14
N THR A 379 -22.33 6.77 26.64
CA THR A 379 -23.31 7.39 25.74
C THR A 379 -24.22 8.31 26.57
N PRO A 380 -24.53 9.54 26.12
CA PRO A 380 -25.56 10.38 26.74
C PRO A 380 -26.89 9.62 26.91
N GLY A 381 -27.56 9.81 28.05
CA GLY A 381 -28.83 9.11 28.32
C GLY A 381 -30.01 9.62 27.50
N THR A 382 -29.90 10.82 26.94
CA THR A 382 -30.93 11.52 26.16
C THR A 382 -30.29 12.29 25.01
N SER A 383 -31.11 12.74 24.05
CA SER A 383 -30.69 13.72 23.05
C SER A 383 -30.30 15.04 23.72
N PHE A 384 -29.42 15.81 23.06
CA PHE A 384 -28.95 17.12 23.51
C PHE A 384 -29.10 18.17 22.39
N SER A 385 -28.97 19.44 22.73
CA SER A 385 -29.12 20.55 21.77
C SER A 385 -27.77 21.09 21.32
N VAL A 386 -27.61 21.36 20.03
CA VAL A 386 -26.49 22.10 19.46
C VAL A 386 -27.02 23.43 18.92
N GLN A 387 -26.42 24.54 19.36
CA GLN A 387 -26.84 25.90 18.99
C GLN A 387 -25.82 26.56 18.08
N LEU A 388 -26.30 27.28 17.08
CA LEU A 388 -25.53 28.22 16.27
C LEU A 388 -25.82 29.65 16.71
N LEU A 389 -24.76 30.36 17.09
CA LEU A 389 -24.78 31.79 17.38
C LEU A 389 -23.99 32.55 16.32
N VAL A 390 -24.45 33.74 15.97
CA VAL A 390 -23.72 34.70 15.13
C VAL A 390 -23.64 36.03 15.87
N ASP A 391 -22.43 36.55 16.05
CA ASP A 391 -22.13 37.73 16.89
C ASP A 391 -22.71 37.62 18.31
N GLY A 392 -22.72 36.40 18.86
CA GLY A 392 -23.26 36.08 20.19
C GLY A 392 -24.79 36.00 20.27
N VAL A 393 -25.51 36.07 19.15
CA VAL A 393 -26.98 35.92 19.10
C VAL A 393 -27.36 34.57 18.51
N GLU A 394 -28.24 33.82 19.18
CA GLU A 394 -28.75 32.54 18.66
C GLU A 394 -29.50 32.74 17.34
N VAL A 395 -29.05 32.02 16.30
CA VAL A 395 -29.66 32.01 14.96
C VAL A 395 -30.46 30.73 14.73
N ALA A 396 -29.95 29.59 15.19
CA ALA A 396 -30.60 28.29 15.03
C ALA A 396 -30.19 27.32 16.14
N THR A 397 -31.07 26.35 16.43
CA THR A 397 -30.81 25.24 17.35
C THR A 397 -31.29 23.93 16.73
N GLN A 398 -30.51 22.86 16.88
CA GLN A 398 -30.85 21.51 16.42
C GLN A 398 -30.73 20.50 17.57
N THR A 399 -31.62 19.51 17.60
CA THR A 399 -31.55 18.39 18.55
C THR A 399 -30.77 17.23 17.94
N VAL A 400 -29.75 16.75 18.64
CA VAL A 400 -28.85 15.67 18.22
C VAL A 400 -29.11 14.42 19.07
N ALA A 401 -29.16 13.26 18.42
CA ALA A 401 -29.33 11.99 19.11
C ALA A 401 -28.08 11.63 19.95
N PRO A 402 -28.20 10.78 20.99
CA PRO A 402 -27.04 10.34 21.76
C PRO A 402 -25.91 9.78 20.88
N ILE A 403 -24.69 10.26 21.11
CA ILE A 403 -23.48 9.84 20.38
C ILE A 403 -22.75 8.79 21.22
N ALA A 404 -22.40 7.65 20.62
CA ALA A 404 -21.69 6.59 21.33
C ALA A 404 -20.23 7.00 21.64
N PRO A 405 -19.59 6.43 22.68
CA PRO A 405 -18.18 6.67 22.99
C PRO A 405 -17.27 6.51 21.77
N ALA A 406 -16.31 7.42 21.61
CA ALA A 406 -15.34 7.47 20.52
C ALA A 406 -15.94 7.56 19.10
N THR A 407 -17.16 8.09 18.98
CA THR A 407 -17.81 8.37 17.68
C THR A 407 -18.15 9.85 17.53
N SER A 408 -18.39 10.27 16.28
CA SER A 408 -18.76 11.64 15.94
C SER A 408 -20.02 11.70 15.08
N ALA A 409 -20.69 12.86 15.11
CA ALA A 409 -21.78 13.19 14.21
C ALA A 409 -21.60 14.62 13.69
N ASP A 410 -21.70 14.80 12.38
CA ASP A 410 -21.68 16.14 11.78
C ASP A 410 -23.04 16.81 11.97
N VAL A 411 -23.00 18.04 12.49
CA VAL A 411 -24.18 18.89 12.68
C VAL A 411 -24.07 20.07 11.73
N THR A 412 -25.09 20.25 10.89
CA THR A 412 -25.10 21.28 9.83
C THR A 412 -26.28 22.23 9.99
N PHE A 413 -26.00 23.52 9.82
CA PHE A 413 -26.96 24.61 9.81
C PHE A 413 -26.89 25.38 8.50
N SER A 414 -28.02 25.89 8.03
CA SER A 414 -28.08 26.91 6.97
C SER A 414 -28.56 28.23 7.58
N ALA A 415 -27.78 29.31 7.42
CA ALA A 415 -28.02 30.58 8.09
C ALA A 415 -27.68 31.78 7.17
N GLY A 416 -28.20 32.96 7.51
CA GLY A 416 -28.04 34.20 6.73
C GLY A 416 -29.23 34.50 5.80
N PRO A 417 -29.08 35.46 4.87
CA PRO A 417 -27.90 36.29 4.63
C PRO A 417 -27.57 37.25 5.78
N PHE A 418 -26.31 37.66 5.88
CA PHE A 418 -25.80 38.54 6.93
C PHE A 418 -25.37 39.90 6.40
N ALA A 419 -25.40 40.94 7.24
CA ALA A 419 -24.83 42.23 6.86
C ALA A 419 -23.30 42.12 6.67
N ALA A 420 -22.76 42.88 5.72
CA ALA A 420 -21.33 42.89 5.41
C ALA A 420 -20.45 43.25 6.62
N GLY A 421 -19.19 42.80 6.56
CA GLY A 421 -18.19 42.89 7.60
C GLY A 421 -17.96 41.57 8.34
N GLU A 422 -16.99 41.58 9.25
CA GLU A 422 -16.62 40.42 10.07
C GLU A 422 -17.80 39.95 10.94
N ARG A 423 -18.06 38.65 10.90
CA ARG A 423 -19.06 37.95 11.72
C ARG A 423 -18.42 36.80 12.48
N ALA A 424 -18.72 36.70 13.78
CA ALA A 424 -18.27 35.59 14.61
C ALA A 424 -19.34 34.50 14.63
N PHE A 425 -19.04 33.33 14.08
CA PHE A 425 -19.88 32.13 14.15
C PHE A 425 -19.44 31.27 15.33
N SER A 426 -20.35 30.94 16.22
CA SER A 426 -20.07 30.07 17.37
C SER A 426 -21.06 28.92 17.43
N ILE A 427 -20.55 27.73 17.76
CA ILE A 427 -21.36 26.57 18.11
C ILE A 427 -21.26 26.34 19.62
N VAL A 428 -22.39 26.05 20.24
CA VAL A 428 -22.45 25.57 21.62
C VAL A 428 -23.15 24.21 21.64
N VAL A 429 -22.39 23.17 21.93
CA VAL A 429 -22.88 21.81 22.16
C VAL A 429 -23.43 21.72 23.58
N ASP A 430 -24.54 21.00 23.72
CA ASP A 430 -25.31 20.90 24.96
C ASP A 430 -25.52 22.26 25.67
N ALA A 431 -25.92 23.28 24.93
CA ALA A 431 -26.03 24.64 25.46
C ALA A 431 -26.96 24.80 26.69
N ASN A 432 -27.83 23.82 26.92
CA ASN A 432 -28.73 23.78 28.07
C ASN A 432 -28.15 23.05 29.29
N GLY A 433 -26.96 22.45 29.19
CA GLY A 433 -26.34 21.61 30.22
C GLY A 433 -27.21 20.42 30.60
N ALA A 434 -27.85 19.78 29.61
CA ALA A 434 -28.76 18.67 29.83
C ALA A 434 -28.02 17.35 30.07
N ILE A 435 -26.81 17.22 29.53
CA ILE A 435 -25.91 16.09 29.70
C ILE A 435 -24.82 16.52 30.69
N ALA A 436 -24.63 15.74 31.76
CA ALA A 436 -23.51 15.96 32.64
C ALA A 436 -22.26 15.27 32.07
N GLU A 437 -21.18 16.01 31.92
CA GLU A 437 -20.01 15.59 31.14
C GLU A 437 -18.76 15.46 32.02
N SER A 438 -17.77 14.70 31.57
CA SER A 438 -16.49 14.64 32.29
C SER A 438 -15.65 15.90 32.15
N ASP A 439 -15.84 16.65 31.05
CA ASP A 439 -15.31 18.00 30.84
C ASP A 439 -16.42 18.86 30.24
N GLU A 440 -16.72 19.99 30.87
CA GLU A 440 -17.80 20.91 30.46
C GLU A 440 -17.23 22.14 29.72
N SER A 441 -15.90 22.18 29.52
CA SER A 441 -15.20 23.37 29.01
C SER A 441 -14.87 23.30 27.51
N ASN A 442 -15.15 22.18 26.86
CA ASN A 442 -14.78 21.89 25.46
C ASN A 442 -16.01 21.79 24.52
N ASN A 443 -17.17 22.28 24.97
CA ASN A 443 -18.45 22.23 24.25
C ASN A 443 -18.64 23.35 23.23
N THR A 444 -17.62 24.20 23.01
CA THR A 444 -17.75 25.40 22.17
C THR A 444 -16.71 25.46 21.07
N ALA A 445 -17.14 25.83 19.86
CA ALA A 445 -16.26 26.12 18.73
C ALA A 445 -16.62 27.48 18.14
N GLU A 446 -15.64 28.26 17.67
CA GLU A 446 -15.85 29.59 17.12
C GLU A 446 -14.95 29.85 15.90
N GLN A 447 -15.48 30.57 14.91
CA GLN A 447 -14.75 31.02 13.72
C GLN A 447 -15.26 32.39 13.29
N SER A 448 -14.35 33.32 12.98
CA SER A 448 -14.70 34.59 12.34
C SER A 448 -14.61 34.49 10.83
N VAL A 449 -15.62 35.03 10.13
CA VAL A 449 -15.70 35.04 8.66
C VAL A 449 -16.05 36.46 8.21
N ASP A 450 -15.33 36.99 7.21
CA ASP A 450 -15.62 38.29 6.63
C ASP A 450 -16.72 38.18 5.56
N ILE A 451 -17.84 38.86 5.78
CA ILE A 451 -18.97 38.88 4.85
C ILE A 451 -18.78 40.04 3.88
N LEU A 452 -18.57 39.73 2.60
CA LEU A 452 -18.28 40.74 1.58
C LEU A 452 -19.54 41.53 1.20
N ALA A 453 -19.42 42.86 1.10
CA ALA A 453 -20.51 43.71 0.65
C ALA A 453 -20.81 43.48 -0.84
N GLN A 454 -22.08 43.34 -1.20
CA GLN A 454 -22.51 43.13 -2.58
C GLN A 454 -23.70 44.03 -2.94
N THR A 455 -23.69 44.58 -4.16
CA THR A 455 -24.76 45.46 -4.68
C THR A 455 -25.61 44.76 -5.74
N THR A 456 -26.93 44.90 -5.72
CA THR A 456 -27.82 44.30 -6.73
C THR A 456 -27.84 45.13 -8.02
N LEU A 457 -27.66 44.46 -9.16
CA LEU A 457 -27.88 44.95 -10.52
C LEU A 457 -29.22 44.41 -11.03
N GLU A 458 -30.03 45.26 -11.67
CA GLU A 458 -31.33 44.87 -12.23
C GLU A 458 -31.34 45.02 -13.76
N LEU A 459 -32.11 44.14 -14.43
CA LEU A 459 -32.21 44.14 -15.89
C LEU A 459 -32.80 45.46 -16.40
N GLY A 460 -32.09 46.12 -17.33
CA GLY A 460 -32.52 47.41 -17.88
C GLY A 460 -32.32 48.62 -16.95
N SER A 461 -31.75 48.43 -15.76
CA SER A 461 -31.47 49.48 -14.77
C SER A 461 -29.97 49.57 -14.50
N PRO A 462 -29.20 50.27 -15.37
CA PRO A 462 -27.75 50.37 -15.22
C PRO A 462 -27.36 51.12 -13.93
N ILE A 463 -26.28 50.66 -13.29
CA ILE A 463 -25.67 51.35 -12.14
C ILE A 463 -24.63 52.31 -12.68
N THR A 464 -24.81 53.61 -12.41
CA THR A 464 -23.93 54.68 -12.93
C THR A 464 -23.08 55.29 -11.81
N GLY A 465 -21.97 55.93 -12.19
CA GLY A 465 -21.12 56.66 -11.24
C GLY A 465 -20.23 55.77 -10.38
N ILE A 466 -19.96 54.54 -10.82
CA ILE A 466 -19.10 53.59 -10.11
C ILE A 466 -17.65 54.10 -10.18
N GLY A 467 -16.91 53.95 -9.09
CA GLY A 467 -15.48 54.28 -9.05
C GLY A 467 -14.80 53.61 -7.87
N ALA A 468 -13.51 53.32 -8.01
CA ALA A 468 -12.72 52.67 -6.98
C ALA A 468 -11.22 53.03 -7.12
N ASP A 469 -10.50 52.95 -6.01
CA ASP A 469 -9.04 53.12 -6.00
C ASP A 469 -8.34 51.89 -6.59
N SER A 470 -7.10 52.06 -7.08
CA SER A 470 -6.29 50.94 -7.58
C SER A 470 -6.23 49.77 -6.58
N SER A 471 -6.34 48.55 -7.11
CA SER A 471 -6.41 47.27 -6.42
C SER A 471 -7.68 47.01 -5.59
N SER A 472 -8.70 47.87 -5.71
CA SER A 472 -10.00 47.63 -5.09
C SER A 472 -10.81 46.58 -5.84
N VAL A 473 -11.63 45.84 -5.10
CA VAL A 473 -12.62 44.89 -5.63
C VAL A 473 -14.02 45.38 -5.28
N LEU A 474 -14.89 45.47 -6.27
CA LEU A 474 -16.32 45.74 -6.10
C LEU A 474 -17.14 44.51 -6.49
N LEU A 475 -18.14 44.16 -5.68
CA LEU A 475 -19.01 43.02 -5.96
C LEU A 475 -20.43 43.48 -6.25
N PHE A 476 -21.00 42.92 -7.31
CA PHE A 476 -22.40 43.06 -7.70
C PHE A 476 -23.05 41.69 -7.88
N ALA A 477 -24.38 41.65 -7.85
CA ALA A 477 -25.16 40.45 -8.13
C ALA A 477 -26.29 40.78 -9.10
N PHE A 478 -26.53 39.91 -10.05
CA PHE A 478 -27.67 39.97 -10.95
C PHE A 478 -28.48 38.69 -10.84
N GLU A 479 -29.79 38.78 -10.60
CA GLU A 479 -30.67 37.62 -10.54
C GLU A 479 -31.38 37.45 -11.89
N LEU A 480 -31.16 36.31 -12.55
CA LEU A 480 -31.90 35.93 -13.75
C LEU A 480 -33.09 35.05 -13.35
N THR A 481 -34.33 35.49 -13.62
CA THR A 481 -35.54 34.78 -13.14
C THR A 481 -36.09 33.73 -14.11
N ALA A 482 -35.63 33.69 -15.36
CA ALA A 482 -36.08 32.75 -16.39
C ALA A 482 -34.93 32.48 -17.38
N GLU A 483 -34.96 31.34 -18.06
CA GLU A 483 -33.94 30.97 -19.04
C GLU A 483 -33.83 32.05 -20.14
N GLY A 484 -32.59 32.43 -20.46
CA GLY A 484 -32.28 33.44 -21.47
C GLY A 484 -31.29 32.92 -22.51
N GLY A 485 -31.35 33.46 -23.73
CA GLY A 485 -30.45 33.08 -24.82
C GLY A 485 -29.00 33.44 -24.54
N SER A 486 -28.73 34.71 -24.31
CA SER A 486 -27.44 35.17 -23.79
C SER A 486 -27.64 36.27 -22.76
N ILE A 487 -26.69 36.42 -21.84
CA ILE A 487 -26.58 37.54 -20.92
C ILE A 487 -25.26 38.25 -21.15
N GLU A 488 -25.30 39.56 -21.31
CA GLU A 488 -24.13 40.38 -21.55
C GLU A 488 -24.06 41.50 -20.51
N PHE A 489 -22.96 41.51 -19.77
CA PHE A 489 -22.61 42.57 -18.83
C PHE A 489 -21.63 43.51 -19.52
N THR A 490 -21.88 44.81 -19.40
CA THR A 490 -20.99 45.84 -19.93
C THR A 490 -20.60 46.82 -18.86
N LEU A 491 -19.30 47.10 -18.77
CA LEU A 491 -18.74 48.20 -18.02
C LEU A 491 -18.34 49.27 -19.04
N VAL A 492 -18.94 50.46 -18.97
CA VAL A 492 -18.66 51.52 -19.95
C VAL A 492 -18.33 52.81 -19.25
N ASP A 493 -17.21 53.42 -19.65
CA ASP A 493 -16.82 54.77 -19.28
C ASP A 493 -17.43 55.81 -20.24
N GLY A 494 -18.15 56.78 -19.69
CA GLY A 494 -18.72 57.90 -20.45
C GLY A 494 -17.69 58.97 -20.85
N ASN A 495 -16.47 58.94 -20.31
CA ASN A 495 -15.41 59.90 -20.56
C ASN A 495 -14.03 59.22 -20.63
N VAL A 496 -13.70 58.62 -21.77
CA VAL A 496 -12.39 58.01 -22.04
C VAL A 496 -11.23 58.96 -21.69
N ILE A 497 -10.64 58.77 -20.50
CA ILE A 497 -9.40 59.42 -20.08
C ILE A 497 -8.45 58.32 -19.64
N GLU A 498 -7.55 57.92 -20.54
CA GLU A 498 -6.33 57.20 -20.17
C GLU A 498 -5.64 57.95 -19.02
N PRO A 499 -5.43 57.31 -17.85
CA PRO A 499 -4.95 55.92 -17.76
C PRO A 499 -5.84 54.94 -16.95
N GLU A 500 -7.18 55.08 -16.91
CA GLU A 500 -8.09 54.20 -16.14
C GLU A 500 -8.15 52.75 -16.69
N ASP A 501 -8.25 51.74 -15.81
CA ASP A 501 -8.21 50.30 -16.16
C ASP A 501 -9.00 49.49 -15.10
N ALA A 502 -10.13 48.92 -15.52
CA ALA A 502 -10.99 48.13 -14.64
C ALA A 502 -11.57 46.93 -15.39
N ASP A 503 -11.29 45.74 -14.86
CA ASP A 503 -11.72 44.47 -15.42
C ASP A 503 -13.04 44.01 -14.81
N ILE A 504 -13.85 43.30 -15.58
CA ILE A 504 -15.07 42.64 -15.12
C ILE A 504 -14.91 41.11 -15.17
N TYR A 505 -15.34 40.43 -14.09
CA TYR A 505 -15.33 38.99 -13.93
C TYR A 505 -16.74 38.56 -13.49
N VAL A 506 -17.40 37.64 -14.19
CA VAL A 506 -18.74 37.19 -13.84
C VAL A 506 -18.76 35.68 -13.66
N LYS A 507 -19.48 35.20 -12.63
CA LYS A 507 -19.68 33.79 -12.36
C LYS A 507 -21.08 33.50 -11.81
N TYR A 508 -21.73 32.48 -12.33
CA TYR A 508 -23.00 31.95 -11.83
C TYR A 508 -22.85 31.24 -10.47
N GLY A 509 -23.76 31.51 -9.54
CA GLY A 509 -23.92 30.83 -8.24
C GLY A 509 -22.88 31.14 -7.17
N SER A 510 -21.72 31.72 -7.51
CA SER A 510 -20.64 32.03 -6.56
C SER A 510 -19.81 33.22 -7.00
N VAL A 511 -19.17 33.92 -6.05
CA VAL A 511 -18.27 35.04 -6.33
C VAL A 511 -17.00 34.55 -7.05
N PRO A 512 -16.54 35.22 -8.13
CA PRO A 512 -15.23 34.95 -8.73
C PRO A 512 -14.09 35.05 -7.70
N GLN A 513 -13.20 34.04 -7.63
CA GLN A 513 -12.15 33.95 -6.59
C GLN A 513 -10.73 34.23 -7.11
N GLU A 514 -10.48 34.11 -8.42
CA GLU A 514 -9.15 34.28 -9.03
C GLU A 514 -9.17 35.40 -10.08
N ILE A 515 -8.27 36.38 -9.91
CA ILE A 515 -8.13 37.56 -10.77
C ILE A 515 -6.87 37.40 -11.63
N GLY A 516 -6.94 37.68 -12.94
CA GLY A 516 -5.75 37.76 -13.82
C GLY A 516 -5.23 36.44 -14.41
N VAL A 517 -5.95 35.33 -14.29
CA VAL A 517 -5.71 34.10 -15.07
C VAL A 517 -6.82 33.94 -16.11
N ASP A 518 -6.47 33.38 -17.28
CA ASP A 518 -7.32 33.08 -18.45
C ASP A 518 -8.39 32.00 -18.16
N TYR A 519 -8.96 32.03 -16.95
CA TYR A 519 -9.93 31.09 -16.38
C TYR A 519 -11.39 31.43 -16.71
N LEU A 520 -11.64 32.46 -17.52
CA LEU A 520 -12.98 32.98 -17.78
C LEU A 520 -13.38 33.05 -19.25
N ASN A 521 -12.55 32.52 -20.15
CA ASN A 521 -12.91 32.30 -21.55
C ASN A 521 -13.54 30.90 -21.77
N GLU A 522 -14.27 30.38 -20.77
CA GLU A 522 -15.17 29.22 -20.91
C GLU A 522 -16.63 29.68 -20.69
N PRO A 523 -17.30 30.25 -21.73
CA PRO A 523 -18.70 30.70 -21.65
C PRO A 523 -19.67 29.57 -21.28
N SER A 524 -19.26 28.33 -21.57
CA SER A 524 -19.96 27.07 -21.30
C SER A 524 -20.05 26.69 -19.81
N LEU A 525 -19.67 27.53 -18.85
CA LEU A 525 -19.88 27.27 -17.40
C LEU A 525 -20.58 28.40 -16.64
N GLY A 526 -21.19 29.37 -17.34
CA GLY A 526 -21.88 30.49 -16.69
C GLY A 526 -20.89 31.52 -16.15
N THR A 527 -19.74 31.62 -16.80
CA THR A 527 -18.62 32.50 -16.48
C THR A 527 -18.23 33.34 -17.70
N CYS A 528 -17.81 34.58 -17.48
CA CYS A 528 -17.19 35.40 -18.50
C CYS A 528 -16.21 36.40 -17.86
N SER A 529 -15.33 36.99 -18.66
CA SER A 529 -14.52 38.16 -18.27
C SER A 529 -14.41 39.17 -19.40
N GLY A 530 -14.28 40.44 -19.03
CA GLY A 530 -13.70 41.48 -19.87
C GLY A 530 -12.42 42.01 -19.19
N THR A 531 -11.30 41.95 -19.91
CA THR A 531 -9.97 42.33 -19.43
C THR A 531 -9.20 43.15 -20.48
N THR A 532 -9.90 44.03 -21.21
CA THR A 532 -9.19 44.95 -22.11
C THR A 532 -8.30 45.90 -21.29
N PRO A 533 -7.24 46.48 -21.87
CA PRO A 533 -6.37 47.39 -21.12
C PRO A 533 -7.01 48.75 -20.74
N ASP A 534 -8.31 48.91 -20.98
CA ASP A 534 -9.08 50.11 -20.66
C ASP A 534 -10.23 49.78 -19.69
N THR A 535 -11.23 50.63 -19.55
CA THR A 535 -12.36 50.40 -18.62
C THR A 535 -13.64 49.95 -19.32
N ASN A 536 -13.64 49.93 -20.66
CA ASN A 536 -14.78 49.52 -21.46
C ASN A 536 -14.77 48.01 -21.68
N GLU A 537 -15.37 47.30 -20.73
CA GLU A 537 -15.40 45.86 -20.74
C GLU A 537 -16.75 45.28 -21.17
N THR A 538 -16.68 44.17 -21.90
CA THR A 538 -17.85 43.36 -22.25
C THR A 538 -17.63 41.93 -21.82
N CYS A 539 -18.64 41.35 -21.19
CA CYS A 539 -18.62 40.02 -20.61
C CYS A 539 -19.93 39.31 -20.99
N ARG A 540 -19.86 38.38 -21.94
CA ARG A 540 -21.03 37.67 -22.48
C ARG A 540 -21.02 36.20 -22.10
N ILE A 541 -22.18 35.71 -21.67
CA ILE A 541 -22.45 34.30 -21.39
C ILE A 541 -23.62 33.87 -22.29
N ASN A 542 -23.37 32.87 -23.15
CA ASN A 542 -24.42 32.23 -23.95
C ASN A 542 -25.04 31.07 -23.15
N GLY A 543 -26.34 30.82 -23.32
CA GLY A 543 -27.11 29.83 -22.55
C GLY A 543 -27.19 30.17 -21.06
N ALA A 544 -27.84 31.29 -20.72
CA ALA A 544 -27.89 31.79 -19.35
C ALA A 544 -28.93 31.02 -18.50
N LEU A 545 -28.50 30.51 -17.35
CA LEU A 545 -29.34 29.76 -16.39
C LEU A 545 -30.05 30.71 -15.42
N PRO A 546 -31.30 30.44 -15.03
CA PRO A 546 -31.95 31.15 -13.94
C PRO A 546 -31.15 31.03 -12.64
N GLY A 547 -30.97 32.14 -11.92
CA GLY A 547 -30.27 32.21 -10.64
C GLY A 547 -29.35 33.44 -10.54
N THR A 548 -28.52 33.45 -9.50
CA THR A 548 -27.68 34.62 -9.19
C THR A 548 -26.34 34.56 -9.92
N TYR A 549 -26.05 35.58 -10.72
CA TYR A 549 -24.74 35.87 -11.28
C TYR A 549 -24.00 36.85 -10.37
N HIS A 550 -22.81 36.47 -9.92
CA HIS A 550 -21.93 37.33 -9.15
C HIS A 550 -20.95 38.01 -10.10
N ILE A 551 -20.92 39.34 -10.05
CA ILE A 551 -20.05 40.19 -10.85
C ILE A 551 -18.99 40.79 -9.93
N LEU A 552 -17.73 40.62 -10.28
CA LEU A 552 -16.57 41.20 -9.62
C LEU A 552 -15.94 42.21 -10.58
N ILE A 553 -15.78 43.46 -10.14
CA ILE A 553 -15.01 44.47 -10.84
C ILE A 553 -13.69 44.67 -10.10
N HIS A 554 -12.58 44.48 -10.80
CA HIS A 554 -11.23 44.68 -10.25
C HIS A 554 -10.61 45.95 -10.83
N ALA A 555 -10.25 46.90 -9.97
CA ALA A 555 -9.59 48.14 -10.34
C ALA A 555 -8.08 47.92 -10.53
N TRP A 556 -7.58 47.60 -11.73
CA TRP A 556 -6.12 47.56 -11.95
C TRP A 556 -5.49 48.95 -11.81
N ARG A 557 -6.26 49.99 -12.14
CA ARG A 557 -5.97 51.38 -11.85
C ARG A 557 -7.19 52.07 -11.28
N THR A 558 -6.99 53.20 -10.61
CA THR A 558 -8.11 54.02 -10.13
C THR A 558 -8.99 54.41 -11.30
N PHE A 559 -10.31 54.20 -11.18
CA PHE A 559 -11.31 54.57 -12.18
C PHE A 559 -12.50 55.28 -11.55
N SER A 560 -13.23 56.08 -12.32
CA SER A 560 -14.42 56.77 -11.79
C SER A 560 -15.45 57.15 -12.85
N GLY A 561 -16.73 57.13 -12.45
CA GLY A 561 -17.83 57.60 -13.31
C GLY A 561 -18.35 56.56 -14.29
N VAL A 562 -17.98 55.29 -14.13
CA VAL A 562 -18.33 54.22 -15.07
C VAL A 562 -19.75 53.70 -14.83
N THR A 563 -20.31 53.06 -15.85
CA THR A 563 -21.66 52.49 -15.83
C THR A 563 -21.58 50.98 -16.02
N LEU A 564 -22.11 50.22 -15.06
CA LEU A 564 -22.33 48.79 -15.20
C LEU A 564 -23.77 48.54 -15.68
N SER A 565 -23.92 47.80 -16.77
CA SER A 565 -25.23 47.42 -17.29
C SER A 565 -25.29 45.94 -17.66
N VAL A 566 -26.50 45.41 -17.77
CA VAL A 566 -26.76 44.04 -18.18
C VAL A 566 -27.90 44.02 -19.18
N VAL A 567 -27.72 43.25 -20.25
CA VAL A 567 -28.74 42.96 -21.25
C VAL A 567 -28.89 41.45 -21.41
N THR A 568 -30.07 41.02 -21.85
CA THR A 568 -30.36 39.62 -22.14
C THR A 568 -30.92 39.49 -23.55
N ASP A 569 -30.48 38.49 -24.31
CA ASP A 569 -31.11 38.10 -25.58
C ASP A 569 -32.28 37.14 -25.31
N PRO A 570 -33.50 37.45 -25.77
CA PRO A 570 -34.65 36.55 -25.63
C PRO A 570 -34.59 35.29 -26.51
N VAL A 571 -33.65 35.16 -27.46
CA VAL A 571 -33.55 34.01 -28.36
C VAL A 571 -32.39 33.10 -27.93
N VAL A 572 -32.71 31.92 -27.42
CA VAL A 572 -31.75 30.79 -27.34
C VAL A 572 -31.54 30.32 -28.78
N GLN A 573 -30.37 30.59 -29.37
CA GLN A 573 -29.92 29.80 -30.52
C GLN A 573 -29.65 28.40 -29.96
N PRO A 574 -30.36 27.35 -30.38
CA PRO A 574 -30.04 26.00 -29.97
C PRO A 574 -28.77 25.54 -30.69
N PHE A 575 -28.12 24.49 -30.18
CA PHE A 575 -27.06 23.82 -30.92
C PHE A 575 -27.57 23.38 -32.30
N ASP A 576 -26.82 23.66 -33.37
CA ASP A 576 -27.15 23.33 -34.77
C ASP A 576 -26.17 22.30 -35.35
N ILE A 577 -26.69 21.24 -35.96
CA ILE A 577 -25.90 20.28 -36.73
C ILE A 577 -26.20 20.46 -38.22
N ASP A 578 -25.33 21.18 -38.92
CA ASP A 578 -25.47 21.43 -40.36
C ASP A 578 -25.00 20.21 -41.18
N LEU A 579 -25.95 19.49 -41.80
CA LEU A 579 -25.65 18.36 -42.67
C LEU A 579 -25.45 18.76 -44.13
N VAL A 580 -24.26 18.46 -44.67
CA VAL A 580 -23.93 18.69 -46.08
C VAL A 580 -23.72 17.36 -46.80
N PHE A 581 -24.70 16.96 -47.60
CA PHE A 581 -24.65 15.74 -48.39
C PHE A 581 -23.82 15.93 -49.67
N THR A 582 -22.75 15.17 -49.81
CA THR A 582 -21.91 15.12 -51.03
C THR A 582 -22.46 14.16 -52.09
N THR A 583 -23.27 13.20 -51.64
CA THR A 583 -24.06 12.28 -52.46
C THR A 583 -25.49 12.31 -51.94
N GLU A 584 -26.47 12.44 -52.83
CA GLU A 584 -27.87 12.62 -52.45
C GLU A 584 -28.50 11.31 -51.94
N PRO A 585 -28.96 11.23 -50.67
CA PRO A 585 -29.67 10.05 -50.15
C PRO A 585 -31.12 9.99 -50.64
N THR A 586 -31.82 8.88 -50.40
CA THR A 586 -33.28 8.85 -50.59
C THR A 586 -33.98 9.75 -49.58
N SER A 587 -35.25 10.12 -49.83
CA SER A 587 -36.01 10.95 -48.89
C SER A 587 -36.15 10.33 -47.51
N SER A 588 -36.39 9.02 -47.44
CA SER A 588 -36.49 8.28 -46.17
C SER A 588 -35.16 8.14 -45.44
N GLN A 589 -34.05 8.01 -46.16
CA GLN A 589 -32.72 8.05 -45.57
C GLN A 589 -32.40 9.45 -45.03
N ARG A 590 -32.75 10.51 -45.78
CA ARG A 590 -32.62 11.90 -45.30
C ARG A 590 -33.41 12.11 -44.01
N ASP A 591 -34.66 11.64 -43.95
CA ASP A 591 -35.47 11.72 -42.72
C ASP A 591 -34.79 11.01 -41.52
N ALA A 592 -34.07 9.90 -41.76
CA ALA A 592 -33.31 9.22 -40.73
C ALA A 592 -32.11 10.04 -40.23
N PHE A 593 -31.42 10.77 -41.12
CA PHE A 593 -30.36 11.72 -40.75
C PHE A 593 -30.90 12.89 -39.92
N GLU A 594 -31.98 13.52 -40.37
CA GLU A 594 -32.61 14.63 -39.64
C GLU A 594 -33.14 14.18 -38.26
N THR A 595 -33.61 12.93 -38.16
CA THR A 595 -34.02 12.36 -36.86
C THR A 595 -32.83 12.20 -35.91
N ALA A 596 -31.66 11.81 -36.42
CA ALA A 596 -30.45 11.72 -35.61
C ALA A 596 -29.91 13.10 -35.19
N VAL A 597 -29.99 14.10 -36.09
CA VAL A 597 -29.69 15.51 -35.77
C VAL A 597 -30.56 15.99 -34.61
N ALA A 598 -31.88 15.92 -34.77
CA ALA A 598 -32.81 16.37 -33.73
C ALA A 598 -32.60 15.64 -32.39
N ARG A 599 -32.15 14.38 -32.43
CA ARG A 599 -31.82 13.62 -31.23
C ARG A 599 -30.58 14.18 -30.53
N TRP A 600 -29.50 14.46 -31.25
CA TRP A 600 -28.29 15.06 -30.67
C TRP A 600 -28.49 16.51 -30.22
N GLU A 601 -29.21 17.33 -30.99
CA GLU A 601 -29.55 18.71 -30.60
C GLU A 601 -30.44 18.76 -29.36
N SER A 602 -31.30 17.76 -29.15
CA SER A 602 -32.04 17.66 -27.87
C SER A 602 -31.12 17.39 -26.67
N ILE A 603 -30.05 16.63 -26.89
CA ILE A 603 -29.08 16.25 -25.85
C ILE A 603 -28.08 17.36 -25.60
N ILE A 604 -27.71 18.12 -26.62
CA ILE A 604 -26.80 19.27 -26.54
C ILE A 604 -27.63 20.52 -26.83
N PRO A 605 -28.45 21.03 -25.90
CA PRO A 605 -29.42 22.07 -26.24
C PRO A 605 -28.81 23.48 -26.33
N PHE A 606 -27.50 23.62 -26.13
CA PHE A 606 -26.84 24.91 -25.96
C PHE A 606 -25.93 25.23 -27.14
N ASP A 607 -26.13 26.45 -27.67
CA ASP A 607 -25.26 27.13 -28.63
C ASP A 607 -23.77 27.07 -28.27
N MET A 608 -22.93 27.03 -29.30
CA MET A 608 -21.48 27.17 -29.21
C MET A 608 -20.98 28.33 -30.08
N THR A 609 -19.75 28.76 -29.82
CA THR A 609 -19.16 29.85 -30.60
C THR A 609 -18.94 29.46 -32.07
N ASP A 610 -19.52 30.22 -32.99
CA ASP A 610 -19.29 30.11 -34.44
C ASP A 610 -17.80 30.20 -34.80
N ILE A 611 -17.42 29.48 -35.85
CA ILE A 611 -16.08 29.57 -36.43
C ILE A 611 -16.17 30.10 -37.87
N SER A 612 -15.51 31.24 -38.11
CA SER A 612 -15.36 31.80 -39.46
C SER A 612 -14.13 31.24 -40.17
N PHE A 613 -14.34 30.64 -41.36
CA PHE A 613 -13.27 30.16 -42.24
C PHE A 613 -12.89 31.15 -43.35
N GLU A 614 -13.51 32.34 -43.41
CA GLU A 614 -13.34 33.30 -44.52
C GLU A 614 -11.90 33.77 -44.74
N ASN A 615 -11.07 33.77 -43.69
CA ASN A 615 -9.66 34.19 -43.73
C ASN A 615 -8.67 33.02 -43.50
N GLN A 616 -9.17 31.79 -43.37
CA GLN A 616 -8.41 30.57 -43.11
C GLN A 616 -9.05 29.37 -43.83
N ASN A 617 -9.21 29.48 -45.15
CA ASN A 617 -9.81 28.42 -45.96
C ASN A 617 -9.18 27.05 -45.67
N GLN A 618 -10.04 26.04 -45.52
CA GLN A 618 -9.58 24.66 -45.59
C GLN A 618 -9.62 24.20 -47.05
N ASP A 619 -8.48 23.70 -47.54
CA ASP A 619 -8.34 23.18 -48.90
C ASP A 619 -9.16 21.89 -49.08
N PRO A 620 -9.62 21.55 -50.31
CA PRO A 620 -10.25 20.26 -50.58
C PRO A 620 -9.33 19.11 -50.17
N GLY A 621 -9.88 18.05 -49.59
CA GLY A 621 -9.10 16.91 -49.12
C GLY A 621 -8.35 17.15 -47.80
N SER A 622 -8.57 18.29 -47.14
CA SER A 622 -8.09 18.54 -45.78
C SER A 622 -8.55 17.42 -44.83
N CYS A 623 -7.79 17.15 -43.78
CA CYS A 623 -8.02 16.05 -42.83
C CYS A 623 -7.79 14.63 -43.38
N GLY A 624 -7.20 14.49 -44.57
CA GLY A 624 -6.83 13.18 -45.14
C GLY A 624 -7.99 12.44 -45.82
N ILE A 625 -9.10 13.13 -46.06
CA ILE A 625 -10.31 12.59 -46.70
C ILE A 625 -10.49 13.24 -48.07
N GLU A 626 -10.07 12.55 -49.13
CA GLU A 626 -9.94 13.10 -50.50
C GLU A 626 -11.23 13.75 -51.06
N TRP A 627 -12.40 13.32 -50.58
CA TRP A 627 -13.69 13.77 -51.07
C TRP A 627 -14.27 14.98 -50.32
N LEU A 628 -13.65 15.44 -49.23
CA LEU A 628 -14.12 16.63 -48.51
C LEU A 628 -13.94 17.90 -49.36
N PRO A 629 -15.00 18.72 -49.54
CA PRO A 629 -14.90 19.97 -50.28
C PRO A 629 -14.13 21.03 -49.49
N ALA A 630 -13.79 22.15 -50.13
CA ALA A 630 -13.21 23.31 -49.45
C ALA A 630 -14.24 23.99 -48.53
N ILE A 631 -13.77 24.56 -47.43
CA ILE A 631 -14.58 25.26 -46.43
C ILE A 631 -14.08 26.70 -46.34
N SER A 632 -14.97 27.66 -46.52
CA SER A 632 -14.61 29.09 -46.65
C SER A 632 -15.65 30.06 -46.11
N ASP A 633 -16.67 29.56 -45.44
CA ASP A 633 -17.81 30.29 -44.87
C ASP A 633 -17.83 30.15 -43.33
N ASN A 634 -18.81 30.80 -42.68
CA ASN A 634 -19.03 30.66 -41.25
C ASN A 634 -19.74 29.34 -40.96
N VAL A 635 -19.27 28.63 -39.93
CA VAL A 635 -19.94 27.44 -39.41
C VAL A 635 -20.47 27.76 -38.03
N ASP A 636 -21.79 27.73 -37.93
CA ASP A 636 -22.51 27.70 -36.66
C ASP A 636 -22.34 26.29 -36.07
N ASP A 637 -22.01 26.20 -34.79
CA ASP A 637 -21.84 24.93 -34.04
C ASP A 637 -21.00 23.81 -34.67
N ILE A 638 -21.60 22.96 -35.50
CA ILE A 638 -20.90 21.89 -36.20
C ILE A 638 -21.48 21.63 -37.58
N ARG A 639 -20.59 21.48 -38.58
CA ARG A 639 -20.96 21.01 -39.92
C ARG A 639 -20.46 19.60 -40.16
N ILE A 640 -21.35 18.72 -40.62
CA ILE A 640 -21.04 17.32 -40.92
C ILE A 640 -21.25 17.03 -42.40
N TYR A 641 -20.17 16.64 -43.08
CA TYR A 641 -20.22 16.21 -44.47
C TYR A 641 -20.60 14.73 -44.57
N VAL A 642 -21.64 14.42 -45.32
CA VAL A 642 -22.16 13.05 -45.47
C VAL A 642 -21.90 12.51 -46.87
N ARG A 643 -21.38 11.29 -46.95
CA ARG A 643 -21.21 10.53 -48.21
C ARG A 643 -21.83 9.14 -48.09
N VAL A 644 -22.48 8.70 -49.17
CA VAL A 644 -23.01 7.35 -49.38
C VAL A 644 -22.32 6.82 -50.63
N ASP A 645 -21.41 5.87 -50.44
CA ASP A 645 -20.63 5.25 -51.51
C ASP A 645 -20.19 3.84 -51.08
N SER A 646 -19.64 3.05 -51.99
CA SER A 646 -19.18 1.70 -51.68
C SER A 646 -17.96 1.74 -50.75
N ILE A 647 -18.04 1.05 -49.61
CA ILE A 647 -16.92 0.92 -48.65
C ILE A 647 -16.27 -0.46 -48.80
N ASP A 648 -17.00 -1.53 -48.48
CA ASP A 648 -16.53 -2.92 -48.59
C ASP A 648 -17.58 -3.93 -49.08
N GLY A 649 -18.80 -3.45 -49.38
CA GLY A 649 -19.91 -4.26 -49.84
C GLY A 649 -20.70 -4.85 -48.67
N SER A 650 -21.70 -5.69 -48.94
CA SER A 650 -22.66 -6.03 -47.88
C SER A 650 -22.09 -6.85 -46.71
N GLY A 651 -22.37 -6.41 -45.49
CA GLY A 651 -22.11 -7.14 -44.25
C GLY A 651 -20.80 -6.82 -43.54
N GLY A 652 -20.05 -5.82 -44.03
CA GLY A 652 -18.79 -5.35 -43.48
C GLY A 652 -18.95 -4.08 -42.62
N VAL A 653 -18.33 -2.99 -43.06
CA VAL A 653 -18.38 -1.66 -42.41
C VAL A 653 -19.69 -0.97 -42.77
N LEU A 654 -20.57 -0.78 -41.79
CA LEU A 654 -21.86 -0.12 -42.00
C LEU A 654 -21.73 1.39 -42.24
N GLY A 655 -20.78 1.99 -41.52
CA GLY A 655 -20.48 3.40 -41.56
C GLY A 655 -19.11 3.67 -40.94
N ARG A 656 -18.60 4.86 -41.23
CA ARG A 656 -17.43 5.43 -40.56
C ARG A 656 -17.59 6.92 -40.36
N ALA A 657 -17.15 7.40 -39.21
CA ALA A 657 -17.22 8.81 -38.89
C ALA A 657 -16.05 9.28 -38.01
N SER A 658 -15.73 10.56 -38.15
CA SER A 658 -14.80 11.26 -37.28
C SER A 658 -14.96 12.77 -37.44
N PHE A 659 -14.35 13.54 -36.55
CA PHE A 659 -14.16 14.97 -36.79
C PHE A 659 -12.92 15.23 -37.65
N CYS A 660 -12.98 16.29 -38.44
CA CYS A 660 -11.89 16.80 -39.26
C CYS A 660 -11.11 17.89 -38.52
N THR A 661 -11.82 18.87 -37.95
CA THR A 661 -11.20 19.98 -37.23
C THR A 661 -11.99 20.38 -35.99
N TYR A 662 -11.33 21.06 -35.06
CA TYR A 662 -11.86 21.37 -33.74
C TYR A 662 -11.50 22.81 -33.30
N ARG A 663 -12.28 23.35 -32.37
CA ARG A 663 -12.05 24.64 -31.71
C ARG A 663 -10.80 24.55 -30.85
N ARG A 664 -9.80 25.40 -31.11
CA ARG A 664 -8.51 25.30 -30.39
C ARG A 664 -8.63 25.56 -28.88
N SER A 665 -9.58 26.39 -28.47
CA SER A 665 -9.89 26.69 -27.07
C SER A 665 -10.47 25.47 -26.37
N THR A 666 -11.62 24.98 -26.85
CA THR A 666 -12.40 23.94 -26.15
C THR A 666 -12.05 22.51 -26.55
N LYS A 667 -11.27 22.31 -27.62
CA LYS A 667 -11.02 21.00 -28.26
C LYS A 667 -12.26 20.33 -28.86
N LEU A 668 -13.40 21.01 -28.90
CA LEU A 668 -14.64 20.47 -29.43
C LEU A 668 -14.67 20.52 -30.97
N PRO A 669 -15.17 19.47 -31.65
CA PRO A 669 -15.35 19.43 -33.10
C PRO A 669 -16.09 20.64 -33.69
N VAL A 670 -15.72 21.02 -34.91
CA VAL A 670 -16.37 22.09 -35.71
C VAL A 670 -16.76 21.58 -37.09
N ILE A 671 -15.89 20.76 -37.68
CA ILE A 671 -16.15 20.09 -38.96
C ILE A 671 -15.96 18.61 -38.73
N GLY A 672 -16.89 17.80 -39.21
CA GLY A 672 -16.73 16.35 -39.27
C GLY A 672 -17.29 15.74 -40.53
N PHE A 673 -17.21 14.41 -40.59
CA PHE A 673 -17.69 13.66 -41.73
C PHE A 673 -18.28 12.32 -41.28
N MET A 674 -19.25 11.84 -42.07
CA MET A 674 -19.80 10.49 -41.98
C MET A 674 -19.87 9.87 -43.37
N GLU A 675 -19.48 8.62 -43.51
CA GLU A 675 -19.53 7.86 -44.77
C GLU A 675 -20.19 6.51 -44.52
N PHE A 676 -21.21 6.18 -45.32
CA PHE A 676 -22.00 4.94 -45.17
C PHE A 676 -21.89 4.07 -46.43
N ASP A 677 -21.87 2.74 -46.23
CA ASP A 677 -21.81 1.79 -47.34
C ASP A 677 -23.16 1.72 -48.07
N ASP A 678 -23.14 2.05 -49.36
CA ASP A 678 -24.32 2.02 -50.23
C ASP A 678 -24.97 0.62 -50.34
N ALA A 679 -24.17 -0.44 -50.15
CA ALA A 679 -24.61 -1.83 -50.22
C ALA A 679 -25.47 -2.26 -49.02
N ASP A 680 -25.28 -1.63 -47.85
CA ASP A 680 -25.96 -1.98 -46.60
C ASP A 680 -27.09 -1.01 -46.22
N LEU A 681 -27.07 0.21 -46.75
CA LEU A 681 -28.01 1.27 -46.37
C LEU A 681 -29.49 0.88 -46.56
N ALA A 682 -29.82 0.25 -47.70
CA ALA A 682 -31.19 -0.18 -47.99
C ALA A 682 -31.65 -1.32 -47.05
N GLN A 683 -30.73 -2.18 -46.61
CA GLN A 683 -31.03 -3.26 -45.68
C GLN A 683 -31.21 -2.73 -44.26
N LEU A 684 -30.38 -1.77 -43.83
CA LEU A 684 -30.53 -1.07 -42.55
C LEU A 684 -31.85 -0.30 -42.48
N GLU A 685 -32.27 0.30 -43.59
CA GLU A 685 -33.55 1.01 -43.70
C GLU A 685 -34.74 0.05 -43.57
N LEU A 686 -34.75 -1.04 -44.34
CA LEU A 686 -35.80 -2.07 -44.26
C LEU A 686 -35.81 -2.78 -42.90
N GLY A 687 -34.63 -2.96 -42.32
CA GLY A 687 -34.42 -3.53 -41.01
C GLY A 687 -34.60 -2.54 -39.87
N GLY A 688 -34.89 -1.26 -40.16
CA GLY A 688 -35.15 -0.13 -39.25
C GLY A 688 -34.03 0.24 -38.26
N SER A 689 -32.81 -0.25 -38.47
CA SER A 689 -31.62 0.11 -37.69
C SER A 689 -30.88 1.33 -38.25
N LEU A 690 -31.28 1.84 -39.43
CA LEU A 690 -30.57 2.94 -40.12
C LEU A 690 -30.38 4.18 -39.23
N THR A 691 -31.43 4.64 -38.54
CA THR A 691 -31.32 5.80 -37.65
C THR A 691 -30.38 5.54 -36.47
N SER A 692 -30.33 4.31 -35.93
CA SER A 692 -29.40 3.93 -34.84
C SER A 692 -27.95 4.07 -35.31
N VAL A 693 -27.64 3.51 -36.49
CA VAL A 693 -26.29 3.60 -37.06
C VAL A 693 -25.93 5.06 -37.36
N ILE A 694 -26.83 5.85 -37.93
CA ILE A 694 -26.56 7.27 -38.17
C ILE A 694 -26.31 8.03 -36.85
N LEU A 695 -27.13 7.77 -35.83
CA LEU A 695 -26.99 8.39 -34.52
C LEU A 695 -25.64 8.04 -33.86
N HIS A 696 -25.22 6.79 -33.97
CA HIS A 696 -23.92 6.30 -33.53
C HIS A 696 -22.76 7.03 -34.23
N GLU A 697 -22.75 7.04 -35.57
CA GLU A 697 -21.69 7.70 -36.36
C GLU A 697 -21.60 9.18 -36.03
N MET A 698 -22.75 9.85 -35.85
CA MET A 698 -22.80 11.25 -35.48
C MET A 698 -22.20 11.50 -34.08
N GLY A 699 -22.34 10.54 -33.15
CA GLY A 699 -21.67 10.58 -31.84
C GLY A 699 -20.14 10.62 -31.96
N HIS A 700 -19.56 9.87 -32.91
CA HIS A 700 -18.12 9.94 -33.19
C HIS A 700 -17.70 11.28 -33.80
N VAL A 701 -18.55 11.91 -34.62
CA VAL A 701 -18.30 13.26 -35.12
C VAL A 701 -18.30 14.28 -33.98
N LEU A 702 -19.20 14.13 -33.02
CA LEU A 702 -19.31 15.01 -31.85
C LEU A 702 -18.16 14.85 -30.85
N GLY A 703 -17.49 13.69 -30.82
CA GLY A 703 -16.27 13.51 -30.03
C GLY A 703 -16.23 12.23 -29.19
N VAL A 704 -17.30 11.45 -29.15
CA VAL A 704 -17.32 10.15 -28.45
C VAL A 704 -16.31 9.23 -29.13
N GLY A 705 -15.31 8.72 -28.40
CA GLY A 705 -14.24 7.89 -28.94
C GLY A 705 -13.14 8.66 -29.67
N THR A 706 -13.49 9.70 -30.42
CA THR A 706 -12.57 10.43 -31.30
C THR A 706 -11.82 11.56 -30.59
N ALA A 707 -12.46 12.22 -29.61
CA ALA A 707 -11.88 13.36 -28.89
C ALA A 707 -11.20 12.96 -27.57
N TRP A 708 -11.39 11.73 -27.07
CA TRP A 708 -10.93 11.31 -25.75
C TRP A 708 -9.42 11.39 -25.56
N LEU A 709 -8.63 11.04 -26.58
CA LEU A 709 -7.18 11.17 -26.51
C LEU A 709 -6.74 12.65 -26.50
N LEU A 710 -7.41 13.49 -27.30
CA LEU A 710 -7.14 14.93 -27.39
C LEU A 710 -7.47 15.67 -26.08
N THR A 711 -8.46 15.16 -25.35
CA THR A 711 -8.96 15.70 -24.07
C THR A 711 -8.39 14.99 -22.85
N GLU A 712 -7.44 14.05 -23.03
CA GLU A 712 -6.80 13.28 -21.96
C GLU A 712 -7.77 12.43 -21.11
N LEU A 713 -8.93 12.07 -21.66
CA LEU A 713 -9.98 11.29 -20.99
C LEU A 713 -9.87 9.77 -21.24
N LEU A 714 -8.91 9.34 -22.05
CA LEU A 714 -8.63 7.94 -22.32
C LEU A 714 -7.38 7.46 -21.57
N SER A 715 -7.54 6.43 -20.73
CA SER A 715 -6.46 5.80 -19.99
C SER A 715 -6.10 4.44 -20.56
N ASN A 716 -4.80 4.12 -20.58
CA ASN A 716 -4.23 2.86 -21.06
C ASN A 716 -4.71 2.44 -22.46
N PRO A 717 -4.55 3.28 -23.51
CA PRO A 717 -4.97 2.93 -24.86
C PRO A 717 -4.36 1.61 -25.34
N SER A 718 -5.18 0.78 -25.96
CA SER A 718 -4.84 -0.57 -26.43
C SER A 718 -4.32 -0.59 -27.86
N THR A 719 -4.57 0.46 -28.65
CA THR A 719 -4.05 0.65 -30.00
C THR A 719 -2.53 0.78 -29.93
N GLY A 720 -1.83 -0.25 -30.39
CA GLY A 720 -0.36 -0.37 -30.26
C GLY A 720 0.12 -1.00 -28.95
N ASN A 721 -0.79 -1.38 -28.04
CA ASN A 721 -0.51 -2.11 -26.80
C ASN A 721 -1.59 -3.17 -26.48
N PRO A 722 -1.60 -4.32 -27.19
CA PRO A 722 -2.64 -5.33 -27.04
C PRO A 722 -2.74 -5.86 -25.60
N GLY A 723 -3.96 -5.93 -25.07
CA GLY A 723 -4.26 -6.43 -23.73
C GLY A 723 -4.22 -5.37 -22.61
N ALA A 724 -4.04 -4.09 -22.95
CA ALA A 724 -4.25 -3.00 -22.00
C ALA A 724 -5.73 -2.92 -21.55
N ASP A 725 -5.97 -2.56 -20.29
CA ASP A 725 -7.33 -2.28 -19.79
C ASP A 725 -7.70 -0.82 -20.09
N THR A 726 -8.03 -0.56 -21.35
CA THR A 726 -8.45 0.77 -21.80
C THR A 726 -9.75 1.17 -21.11
N HIS A 727 -9.80 2.37 -20.55
CA HIS A 727 -11.01 2.89 -19.92
C HIS A 727 -11.08 4.41 -19.96
N PHE A 728 -12.29 4.93 -19.91
CA PHE A 728 -12.57 6.37 -19.90
C PHE A 728 -12.59 6.90 -18.46
N VAL A 729 -11.93 8.04 -18.21
CA VAL A 729 -11.69 8.54 -16.84
C VAL A 729 -12.51 9.78 -16.47
N GLY A 730 -13.44 10.22 -17.33
CA GLY A 730 -14.30 11.36 -17.06
C GLY A 730 -15.21 11.13 -15.83
N PRO A 731 -15.20 12.05 -14.85
CA PRO A 731 -15.90 11.83 -13.57
C PRO A 731 -17.42 11.73 -13.72
N LEU A 732 -18.02 12.45 -14.68
CA LEU A 732 -19.48 12.44 -14.87
C LEU A 732 -19.94 11.11 -15.48
N ALA A 733 -19.24 10.60 -16.49
CA ALA A 733 -19.51 9.30 -17.09
C ALA A 733 -19.25 8.15 -16.10
N VAL A 734 -18.22 8.25 -15.25
CA VAL A 734 -17.95 7.28 -14.18
C VAL A 734 -19.12 7.21 -13.19
N ALA A 735 -19.65 8.37 -12.77
CA ALA A 735 -20.81 8.43 -11.88
C ALA A 735 -22.07 7.82 -12.54
N ALA A 736 -22.30 8.11 -13.83
CA ALA A 736 -23.40 7.52 -14.59
C ALA A 736 -23.24 5.99 -14.77
N PHE A 737 -22.02 5.50 -14.96
CA PHE A 737 -21.73 4.07 -15.06
C PHE A 737 -22.02 3.34 -13.76
N ASP A 738 -21.64 3.91 -12.62
CA ASP A 738 -21.99 3.34 -11.32
C ASP A 738 -23.50 3.35 -11.08
N ALA A 739 -24.21 4.43 -11.46
CA ALA A 739 -25.67 4.51 -11.39
C ALA A 739 -26.38 3.46 -12.28
N ALA A 740 -25.77 3.09 -13.41
CA ALA A 740 -26.26 2.03 -14.30
C ALA A 740 -25.97 0.60 -13.77
N GLY A 741 -25.39 0.45 -12.57
CA GLY A 741 -25.07 -0.84 -11.95
C GLY A 741 -23.57 -1.18 -11.93
N GLY A 742 -22.71 -0.23 -12.30
CA GLY A 742 -21.26 -0.42 -12.47
C GLY A 742 -20.47 -0.49 -11.16
N THR A 743 -21.09 -0.25 -10.00
CA THR A 743 -20.38 -0.19 -8.70
C THR A 743 -19.59 -1.47 -8.41
N ALA A 744 -20.12 -2.64 -8.78
CA ALA A 744 -19.49 -3.95 -8.58
C ALA A 744 -18.43 -4.32 -9.64
N TYR A 745 -18.22 -3.48 -10.66
CA TYR A 745 -17.22 -3.70 -11.70
C TYR A 745 -15.80 -3.50 -11.13
N SER A 746 -14.93 -4.50 -11.31
CA SER A 746 -13.60 -4.55 -10.70
C SER A 746 -12.44 -4.03 -11.57
N GLY A 747 -12.68 -3.75 -12.85
CA GLY A 747 -11.69 -3.17 -13.77
C GLY A 747 -11.71 -1.63 -13.76
N GLY A 748 -11.00 -1.01 -14.70
CA GLY A 748 -11.14 0.43 -14.96
C GLY A 748 -12.61 0.80 -15.21
N LYS A 749 -13.11 1.83 -14.51
CA LYS A 749 -14.50 2.28 -14.65
C LYS A 749 -14.73 2.84 -16.06
N VAL A 750 -15.94 2.64 -16.60
CA VAL A 750 -16.27 2.96 -17.99
C VAL A 750 -15.30 2.27 -18.98
N PRO A 751 -15.29 0.93 -19.03
CA PRO A 751 -14.36 0.18 -19.86
C PRO A 751 -14.58 0.47 -21.34
N VAL A 752 -13.49 0.81 -22.01
CA VAL A 752 -13.43 1.09 -23.46
C VAL A 752 -13.00 -0.20 -24.18
N GLU A 753 -13.48 -0.36 -25.41
CA GLU A 753 -13.17 -1.51 -26.25
C GLU A 753 -11.66 -1.64 -26.45
N ASN A 754 -11.13 -2.81 -26.16
CA ASN A 754 -9.70 -3.10 -26.19
C ASN A 754 -9.34 -4.28 -27.09
N ASP A 755 -10.33 -4.86 -27.77
CA ASP A 755 -10.17 -5.90 -28.77
C ASP A 755 -10.48 -5.35 -30.19
N GLY A 756 -9.62 -5.68 -31.17
CA GLY A 756 -9.84 -5.37 -32.59
C GLY A 756 -8.72 -4.58 -33.28
N GLU A 757 -8.94 -4.24 -34.56
CA GLU A 757 -8.06 -3.36 -35.33
C GLU A 757 -8.30 -1.87 -34.97
N ALA A 758 -7.37 -1.00 -35.39
CA ALA A 758 -7.50 0.45 -35.21
C ALA A 758 -8.83 0.92 -35.83
N GLY A 759 -9.65 1.59 -35.01
CA GLY A 759 -10.99 2.04 -35.37
C GLY A 759 -12.14 1.25 -34.77
N ARG A 760 -11.87 0.08 -34.16
CA ARG A 760 -12.79 -0.58 -33.23
C ARG A 760 -12.33 -0.38 -31.79
N ALA A 761 -11.07 -0.68 -31.53
CA ALA A 761 -10.44 -0.47 -30.23
C ALA A 761 -10.27 1.03 -29.93
N ASP A 762 -10.31 1.37 -28.63
CA ASP A 762 -10.13 2.72 -28.05
C ASP A 762 -11.17 3.79 -28.43
N GLY A 763 -12.06 3.52 -29.39
CA GLY A 763 -13.10 4.45 -29.86
C GLY A 763 -14.52 4.13 -29.42
N HIS A 764 -14.77 2.95 -28.86
CA HIS A 764 -16.11 2.48 -28.50
C HIS A 764 -16.18 2.03 -27.05
N TRP A 765 -17.38 1.96 -26.48
CA TRP A 765 -17.57 1.24 -25.22
C TRP A 765 -17.32 -0.26 -25.39
N ARG A 766 -16.82 -0.91 -24.34
CA ARG A 766 -16.46 -2.33 -24.39
C ARG A 766 -17.71 -3.19 -24.58
N GLU A 767 -17.79 -3.86 -25.71
CA GLU A 767 -18.93 -4.68 -26.13
C GLU A 767 -19.30 -5.73 -25.08
N SER A 768 -18.27 -6.39 -24.52
CA SER A 768 -18.45 -7.43 -23.49
C SER A 768 -19.13 -6.95 -22.20
N VAL A 769 -19.15 -5.63 -21.96
CA VAL A 769 -19.70 -5.00 -20.75
C VAL A 769 -21.01 -4.28 -21.05
N PHE A 770 -21.04 -3.49 -22.12
CA PHE A 770 -22.17 -2.60 -22.42
C PHE A 770 -23.26 -3.25 -23.28
N ARG A 771 -22.92 -4.26 -24.11
CA ARG A 771 -23.84 -4.96 -25.02
C ARG A 771 -24.60 -3.98 -25.93
N ILE A 772 -25.87 -3.76 -25.63
CA ILE A 772 -26.84 -3.05 -26.46
C ILE A 772 -26.72 -1.52 -26.38
N GLU A 773 -25.72 -0.97 -25.72
CA GLU A 773 -25.58 0.49 -25.62
C GLU A 773 -25.17 1.04 -26.99
N LEU A 774 -25.74 2.18 -27.39
CA LEU A 774 -25.58 2.69 -28.75
C LEU A 774 -24.12 2.76 -29.23
N MET A 775 -23.18 3.21 -28.40
CA MET A 775 -21.79 3.47 -28.77
C MET A 775 -20.84 2.27 -28.57
N THR A 776 -21.38 1.05 -28.52
CA THR A 776 -20.59 -0.19 -28.65
C THR A 776 -20.36 -0.51 -30.14
N PRO A 777 -19.33 -1.30 -30.49
CA PRO A 777 -18.95 -1.49 -31.90
C PRO A 777 -19.86 -2.45 -32.70
N GLU A 778 -20.84 -3.11 -32.07
CA GLU A 778 -21.70 -4.11 -32.72
C GLU A 778 -23.16 -3.70 -32.69
N LEU A 779 -23.84 -3.87 -33.84
CA LEU A 779 -25.28 -3.70 -33.95
C LEU A 779 -26.01 -4.95 -33.40
N ASP A 780 -26.34 -4.93 -32.12
CA ASP A 780 -26.81 -6.10 -31.35
C ASP A 780 -28.35 -6.22 -31.30
N SER A 781 -29.06 -5.12 -31.51
CA SER A 781 -30.51 -5.00 -31.35
C SER A 781 -31.11 -4.03 -32.36
N TYR A 782 -32.42 -4.11 -32.57
CA TYR A 782 -33.16 -3.08 -33.32
C TYR A 782 -33.25 -1.74 -32.56
N PHE A 783 -33.14 -1.80 -31.23
CA PHE A 783 -33.14 -0.62 -30.36
C PHE A 783 -31.91 -0.66 -29.45
N GLU A 784 -31.08 0.37 -29.59
CA GLU A 784 -29.84 0.56 -28.83
C GLU A 784 -29.94 1.88 -28.07
N PRO A 785 -30.13 1.86 -26.74
CA PRO A 785 -30.27 3.07 -25.96
C PRO A 785 -29.00 3.93 -26.00
N LEU A 786 -29.20 5.24 -26.23
CA LEU A 786 -28.18 6.24 -25.99
C LEU A 786 -28.14 6.56 -24.50
N SER A 787 -27.22 5.93 -23.78
CA SER A 787 -27.22 5.91 -22.31
C SER A 787 -26.79 7.24 -21.69
N ALA A 788 -27.16 7.44 -20.42
CA ALA A 788 -26.65 8.56 -19.62
C ALA A 788 -25.12 8.55 -19.50
N ILE A 789 -24.47 7.39 -19.67
CA ILE A 789 -23.01 7.24 -19.66
C ILE A 789 -22.42 7.95 -20.88
N THR A 790 -22.96 7.68 -22.06
CA THR A 790 -22.55 8.35 -23.31
C THR A 790 -22.84 9.84 -23.28
N VAL A 791 -24.04 10.24 -22.83
CA VAL A 791 -24.40 11.67 -22.73
C VAL A 791 -23.45 12.41 -21.77
N GLN A 792 -23.16 11.82 -20.60
CA GLN A 792 -22.21 12.42 -19.65
C GLN A 792 -20.77 12.40 -20.15
N SER A 793 -20.39 11.47 -21.02
CA SER A 793 -19.05 11.49 -21.64
C SER A 793 -18.84 12.72 -22.54
N LEU A 794 -19.91 13.23 -23.18
CA LEU A 794 -19.84 14.50 -23.91
C LEU A 794 -19.70 15.69 -22.96
N ALA A 795 -20.33 15.65 -21.79
CA ALA A 795 -20.13 16.65 -20.74
C ALA A 795 -18.68 16.67 -20.23
N ASP A 796 -18.09 15.50 -20.01
CA ASP A 796 -16.68 15.36 -19.64
C ASP A 796 -15.74 15.86 -20.75
N VAL A 797 -16.10 15.66 -22.03
CA VAL A 797 -15.35 16.20 -23.20
C VAL A 797 -15.47 17.72 -23.32
N GLY A 798 -16.53 18.34 -22.78
CA GLY A 798 -16.70 19.79 -22.69
C GLY A 798 -18.01 20.35 -23.26
N TYR A 799 -18.92 19.50 -23.76
CA TYR A 799 -20.25 19.95 -24.14
C TYR A 799 -21.12 20.25 -22.91
N ARG A 800 -22.15 21.07 -23.10
CA ARG A 800 -23.27 21.13 -22.16
C ARG A 800 -24.36 20.20 -22.63
N VAL A 801 -24.80 19.30 -21.76
CA VAL A 801 -25.78 18.27 -22.11
C VAL A 801 -27.01 18.27 -21.19
N ASP A 802 -28.18 17.98 -21.76
CA ASP A 802 -29.38 17.59 -21.01
C ASP A 802 -29.42 16.06 -20.85
N VAL A 803 -28.91 15.59 -19.70
CA VAL A 803 -28.88 14.16 -19.35
C VAL A 803 -30.28 13.58 -19.22
N SER A 804 -31.32 14.39 -19.01
CA SER A 804 -32.70 13.89 -18.94
C SER A 804 -33.21 13.36 -20.28
N GLN A 805 -32.55 13.74 -21.39
CA GLN A 805 -32.82 13.17 -22.70
C GLN A 805 -32.23 11.78 -22.90
N ALA A 806 -31.34 11.29 -22.03
CA ALA A 806 -30.73 9.97 -22.18
C ALA A 806 -31.78 8.85 -22.10
N ASP A 807 -31.56 7.78 -22.87
CA ASP A 807 -32.43 6.61 -22.83
C ASP A 807 -32.19 5.80 -21.54
N ALA A 808 -33.27 5.17 -21.06
CA ALA A 808 -33.17 4.27 -19.92
C ALA A 808 -32.25 3.09 -20.27
N TYR A 809 -31.17 2.96 -19.50
CA TYR A 809 -30.15 1.93 -19.71
C TYR A 809 -29.64 1.40 -18.36
N SER A 810 -29.32 0.11 -18.33
CA SER A 810 -28.72 -0.56 -17.17
C SER A 810 -27.76 -1.62 -17.65
N LEU A 811 -26.66 -1.84 -16.94
CA LEU A 811 -25.66 -2.81 -17.35
C LEU A 811 -26.24 -4.25 -17.41
N PRO A 812 -26.09 -4.96 -18.54
CA PRO A 812 -26.79 -6.23 -18.85
C PRO A 812 -26.59 -7.39 -17.87
N PHE A 813 -25.51 -7.40 -17.09
CA PHE A 813 -25.22 -8.48 -16.13
C PHE A 813 -26.12 -8.47 -14.88
N LEU A 814 -27.08 -7.54 -14.79
CA LEU A 814 -28.11 -7.50 -13.74
C LEU A 814 -29.46 -8.11 -14.14
N ASN A 815 -29.67 -8.50 -15.41
CA ASN A 815 -30.93 -9.11 -15.83
C ASN A 815 -30.83 -10.64 -15.90
N ALA A 816 -30.82 -11.28 -14.73
CA ALA A 816 -31.28 -12.66 -14.59
C ALA A 816 -32.18 -12.75 -13.36
N ALA A 817 -33.45 -13.09 -13.61
CA ALA A 817 -34.43 -13.39 -12.59
C ALA A 817 -33.90 -14.42 -11.57
N ASP A 818 -33.71 -13.98 -10.33
CA ASP A 818 -34.33 -14.61 -9.17
C ASP A 818 -34.52 -13.56 -8.07
N ALA A 819 -35.37 -12.59 -8.40
CA ALA A 819 -36.24 -11.96 -7.41
C ALA A 819 -37.13 -13.06 -6.78
N ARG A 820 -36.62 -13.79 -5.78
CA ARG A 820 -37.44 -14.60 -4.88
C ARG A 820 -37.61 -13.86 -3.56
N GLN A 821 -38.88 -13.59 -3.29
CA GLN A 821 -39.54 -13.22 -2.05
C GLN A 821 -38.66 -13.25 -0.78
N GLN A 822 -38.77 -12.17 -0.01
CA GLN A 822 -38.41 -12.09 1.41
C GLN A 822 -38.69 -13.42 2.13
N GLY A 823 -37.62 -14.14 2.45
CA GLY A 823 -37.65 -15.41 3.16
C GLY A 823 -36.32 -15.63 3.85
N GLN A 824 -36.39 -15.94 5.15
CA GLN A 824 -35.31 -16.15 6.13
C GLN A 824 -33.92 -16.48 5.55
N VAL A 825 -32.93 -15.68 5.95
CA VAL A 825 -31.51 -15.99 5.79
C VAL A 825 -31.21 -17.33 6.47
N ILE A 826 -30.77 -18.32 5.69
CA ILE A 826 -30.17 -19.55 6.22
C ILE A 826 -28.66 -19.35 6.23
N ASP A 827 -28.09 -19.37 7.42
CA ASP A 827 -26.66 -19.35 7.69
C ASP A 827 -26.02 -20.70 7.30
N LEU A 828 -24.98 -20.66 6.47
CA LEU A 828 -24.23 -21.81 5.96
C LEU A 828 -22.83 -21.94 6.58
N SER A 829 -22.54 -21.25 7.69
CA SER A 829 -21.24 -21.26 8.35
C SER A 829 -20.77 -22.62 8.90
N ASN A 830 -21.53 -23.71 8.71
CA ASN A 830 -21.17 -25.08 9.09
C ASN A 830 -21.57 -26.18 8.08
N ASP A 831 -21.68 -25.86 6.78
CA ASP A 831 -22.02 -26.87 5.76
C ASP A 831 -20.81 -27.72 5.29
N ILE A 832 -20.15 -28.38 6.23
CA ILE A 832 -19.27 -29.53 5.95
C ILE A 832 -19.97 -30.80 6.43
N TRP A 833 -20.38 -31.64 5.48
CA TRP A 833 -20.94 -32.96 5.80
C TRP A 833 -19.88 -33.89 6.39
N ILE A 834 -19.96 -34.15 7.70
CA ILE A 834 -19.20 -35.21 8.39
C ILE A 834 -20.02 -36.51 8.34
N GLY A 835 -19.89 -37.26 7.25
CA GLY A 835 -20.49 -38.58 7.08
C GLY A 835 -19.49 -39.66 6.65
N PRO A 836 -19.87 -40.95 6.66
CA PRO A 836 -18.96 -42.05 6.36
C PRO A 836 -18.50 -41.99 4.90
N MET A 837 -17.19 -41.86 4.67
CA MET A 837 -16.60 -41.88 3.33
C MET A 837 -16.74 -43.28 2.70
N ILE A 838 -17.40 -43.33 1.55
CA ILE A 838 -17.61 -44.56 0.78
C ILE A 838 -16.77 -44.48 -0.50
N GLY A 839 -15.90 -45.46 -0.69
CA GLY A 839 -15.00 -45.54 -1.83
C GLY A 839 -15.40 -46.67 -2.77
N VAL A 840 -15.16 -46.47 -4.06
CA VAL A 840 -15.35 -47.49 -5.08
C VAL A 840 -14.04 -48.22 -5.28
N ASN A 841 -14.03 -49.54 -5.10
CA ASN A 841 -12.83 -50.33 -5.38
C ASN A 841 -12.63 -50.51 -6.90
N ALA A 842 -11.47 -51.02 -7.30
CA ALA A 842 -11.11 -51.21 -8.72
C ALA A 842 -12.03 -52.16 -9.52
N SER A 843 -13.02 -52.81 -8.87
CA SER A 843 -14.05 -53.63 -9.51
C SER A 843 -15.45 -53.01 -9.50
N GLY A 844 -15.58 -51.72 -9.13
CA GLY A 844 -16.83 -50.97 -9.26
C GLY A 844 -17.83 -51.16 -8.12
N ARG A 845 -17.45 -51.78 -6.98
CA ARG A 845 -18.33 -51.91 -5.80
C ARG A 845 -18.06 -50.81 -4.78
N VAL A 846 -19.14 -50.22 -4.29
CA VAL A 846 -19.18 -49.11 -3.33
C VAL A 846 -19.14 -49.65 -1.89
N GLY A 847 -18.14 -49.26 -1.08
CA GLY A 847 -18.00 -49.68 0.33
C GLY A 847 -17.14 -48.72 1.20
N PRO A 848 -17.20 -48.80 2.55
CA PRO A 848 -16.58 -47.82 3.43
C PRO A 848 -15.04 -47.86 3.39
N VAL A 849 -14.41 -46.68 3.33
CA VAL A 849 -12.94 -46.53 3.30
C VAL A 849 -12.38 -46.59 4.71
N LYS A 850 -11.61 -47.64 5.05
CA LYS A 850 -10.85 -47.68 6.31
C LYS A 850 -9.64 -46.75 6.21
N ARG A 851 -9.61 -45.67 6.99
CA ARG A 851 -8.43 -44.81 7.18
C ARG A 851 -7.32 -45.63 7.87
N ARG A 852 -6.09 -45.56 7.35
CA ARG A 852 -4.87 -46.00 8.05
C ARG A 852 -4.30 -44.84 8.84
#